data_AF-A0AAV9HUD4-F1
#
_entry.id   AF-A0AAV9HUD4-F1
#
_cell.length_a   1.000
_cell.length_b   1.000
_cell.length_c   1.000
_cell.angle_alpha   90.00
_cell.angle_beta   90.00
_cell.angle_gamma   90.00
#
_symmetry.space_group_name_H-M   'P 1'
#
loop_
_entity.id
_entity.type
_entity.pdbx_description
1 polymer ?
#
loop_
_entity_poly.entity_id
_entity_poly.type
_entity_poly.pdbx_seq_one_letter_code
_entity_poly.pdbx_strand_id
1 'polypeptide(L)'
;MSIVADHVRRLDARIDQISLIPLGLGEDQDEQFQGVDRVEVSALTSPRVTQLLRISKAFSPSASSGAGLPAWRIEDLLIKSGLAETEDEEAFKAKMAVETDVEWLLVGKATVQTYGLLMDTLLDQITPLSDDIWYWDEVLSSYPNSLLYTTQSSPLRLCKWAREIFNEVLDRVRQLRHAQLLEATQQAESNYEPSGSGAISPTQVDGEGGRDRDTDHDDDQRTEFSKATSVGSLRPRLSSHWRQYYKVVRESIAERSLTDFRHKILSRVDIGRSEARRKLARLQRLREMTAAGLGVLLDEGLDLGTGQDEAAYNDEWRGVLERSVALMDMILQGVLKLDSNVSDFEERVFAGVEDDPELSVHIDDVPAAARPAILARRLLSLLQEGIPSHVVATSQLSNKYGRPSRLVRYWVPAVALLLSSSTILRLLFNRQDDIVTWIRDFGATTRDFWFNWVVEPVRKVIGTIRHDSNEEIAIMSRDSLKADRESLERMVVDFALDYPEFAAGNASVSQSELVDIRSKVREGDVTPVLRAYEKGLRHPFVAAVKGNLVRSLLVQVQKTKVDLEVAISGIDALLKSQELVFGFIGLTPGILVSVGIFQYLKTVFGGRKGMRHSKKARRSVRVLRRMDKILSKASSSSQNNFISYRDHGLLVCEVHVLRQLAYDVLPGDVQKEFIEDLDELASLRVINMQIKVLERIRWAYAEWLSKMR
;
A
#
# COMPACT_ATOMS: atom_id res chain seq x y z
N MET A 1 -17.78 1.50 -9.12
CA MET A 1 -19.09 2.18 -8.96
C MET A 1 -19.06 2.89 -7.61
N SER A 2 -18.57 4.13 -7.51
CA SER A 2 -18.49 4.81 -6.20
C SER A 2 -19.89 4.93 -5.58
N ILE A 3 -20.01 4.71 -4.26
CA ILE A 3 -21.28 4.90 -3.52
C ILE A 3 -21.85 6.29 -3.82
N VAL A 4 -20.98 7.29 -3.91
CA VAL A 4 -21.31 8.67 -4.27
C VAL A 4 -21.94 8.78 -5.66
N ALA A 5 -21.43 8.05 -6.64
CA ALA A 5 -21.94 8.12 -8.01
C ALA A 5 -23.37 7.57 -8.11
N ASP A 6 -23.69 6.50 -7.37
CA ASP A 6 -25.04 5.94 -7.36
C ASP A 6 -26.01 6.80 -6.54
N HIS A 7 -25.55 7.43 -5.46
CA HIS A 7 -26.36 8.44 -4.73
C HIS A 7 -26.65 9.67 -5.59
N VAL A 8 -25.64 10.23 -6.27
CA VAL A 8 -25.80 11.38 -7.19
C VAL A 8 -26.76 11.05 -8.32
N ARG A 9 -26.70 9.84 -8.90
CA ARG A 9 -27.66 9.40 -9.94
C ARG A 9 -29.09 9.31 -9.41
N ARG A 10 -29.29 8.78 -8.20
CA ARG A 10 -30.63 8.72 -7.58
C ARG A 10 -31.18 10.12 -7.33
N LEU A 11 -30.35 11.05 -6.86
CA LEU A 11 -30.74 12.43 -6.61
C LEU A 11 -31.03 13.19 -7.91
N ASP A 12 -30.21 13.02 -8.96
CA ASP A 12 -30.47 13.63 -10.27
C ASP A 12 -31.79 13.14 -10.88
N ALA A 13 -32.05 11.83 -10.81
CA ALA A 13 -33.31 11.24 -11.27
C ALA A 13 -34.53 11.75 -10.48
N ARG A 14 -34.37 12.01 -9.18
CA ARG A 14 -35.42 12.62 -8.35
C ARG A 14 -35.64 14.08 -8.71
N ILE A 15 -34.59 14.87 -8.92
CA ILE A 15 -34.74 16.26 -9.37
C ILE A 15 -35.44 16.30 -10.72
N ASP A 16 -35.09 15.41 -11.65
CA ASP A 16 -35.81 15.28 -12.92
C ASP A 16 -37.30 14.96 -12.70
N GLN A 17 -37.63 14.02 -11.82
CA GLN A 17 -39.02 13.68 -11.51
C GLN A 17 -39.80 14.87 -10.90
N ILE A 18 -39.20 15.56 -9.93
CA ILE A 18 -39.87 16.65 -9.19
C ILE A 18 -40.02 17.91 -10.04
N SER A 19 -39.04 18.19 -10.91
CA SER A 19 -39.05 19.39 -11.76
C SER A 19 -39.86 19.23 -13.06
N LEU A 20 -40.14 18.00 -13.50
CA LEU A 20 -40.99 17.71 -14.67
C LEU A 20 -42.50 17.75 -14.35
N ILE A 21 -42.89 17.57 -13.08
CA ILE A 21 -44.29 17.64 -12.63
C ILE A 21 -44.89 19.05 -12.86
N PRO A 22 -44.23 20.16 -12.49
CA PRO A 22 -44.71 21.52 -12.77
C PRO A 22 -44.71 21.89 -14.27
N LEU A 23 -43.92 21.20 -15.10
CA LEU A 23 -43.78 21.47 -16.53
C LEU A 23 -44.82 20.73 -17.40
N GLY A 24 -45.75 19.98 -16.78
CA GLY A 24 -46.85 19.29 -17.49
C GLY A 24 -46.41 18.09 -18.34
N LEU A 25 -45.24 17.51 -18.08
CA LEU A 25 -44.63 16.45 -18.90
C LEU A 25 -44.68 15.04 -18.25
N GLY A 26 -45.44 14.85 -17.17
CA GLY A 26 -45.62 13.54 -16.53
C GLY A 26 -46.61 12.65 -17.28
N GLU A 27 -46.21 11.41 -17.59
CA GLU A 27 -47.13 10.37 -18.08
C GLU A 27 -48.20 10.03 -17.03
N ASP A 28 -49.45 10.00 -17.50
CA ASP A 28 -50.67 9.45 -16.89
C ASP A 28 -51.33 10.22 -15.74
N GLN A 29 -52.14 11.24 -16.07
CA GLN A 29 -53.48 11.43 -15.49
C GLN A 29 -54.46 11.97 -16.54
N ASP A 30 -55.29 11.07 -17.06
CA ASP A 30 -56.46 11.39 -17.85
C ASP A 30 -57.52 12.12 -17.00
N GLU A 31 -58.16 13.08 -17.66
CA GLU A 31 -59.41 13.79 -17.31
C GLU A 31 -59.32 15.08 -16.49
N GLN A 32 -59.64 16.19 -17.21
CA GLN A 32 -60.21 17.47 -16.76
C GLN A 32 -59.27 18.64 -16.43
N PHE A 33 -58.55 19.18 -17.43
CA PHE A 33 -58.25 20.62 -17.49
C PHE A 33 -58.17 21.12 -18.95
N GLN A 34 -59.32 21.43 -19.55
CA GLN A 34 -59.38 22.15 -20.83
C GLN A 34 -59.28 23.66 -20.58
N GLY A 35 -58.08 24.23 -20.66
CA GLY A 35 -57.93 25.70 -20.61
C GLY A 35 -56.51 26.31 -20.69
N VAL A 36 -55.45 25.57 -20.34
CA VAL A 36 -54.10 26.17 -20.12
C VAL A 36 -53.09 25.91 -21.26
N ASP A 37 -53.43 25.05 -22.21
CA ASP A 37 -52.47 24.32 -23.07
C ASP A 37 -51.85 25.08 -24.28
N ARG A 38 -52.01 26.41 -24.38
CA ARG A 38 -51.49 27.21 -25.53
C ARG A 38 -50.40 28.22 -25.20
N VAL A 39 -50.36 28.72 -23.96
CA VAL A 39 -49.37 29.72 -23.52
C VAL A 39 -48.06 29.04 -23.11
N GLU A 40 -48.14 27.86 -22.50
CA GLU A 40 -46.99 27.09 -22.00
C GLU A 40 -46.15 26.47 -23.14
N VAL A 41 -46.81 25.96 -24.19
CA VAL A 41 -46.13 25.41 -25.39
C VAL A 41 -45.35 26.50 -26.15
N SER A 42 -45.87 27.74 -26.18
CA SER A 42 -45.18 28.88 -26.80
C SER A 42 -44.01 29.39 -25.93
N ALA A 43 -44.12 29.30 -24.60
CA ALA A 43 -43.07 29.66 -23.65
C ALA A 43 -41.87 28.70 -23.71
N LEU A 44 -42.10 27.41 -23.94
CA LEU A 44 -41.06 26.40 -24.17
C LEU A 44 -40.28 26.60 -25.48
N THR A 45 -40.76 27.46 -26.38
CA THR A 45 -40.13 27.76 -27.68
C THR A 45 -39.11 28.92 -27.61
N SER A 46 -38.93 29.55 -26.43
CA SER A 46 -37.94 30.61 -26.25
C SER A 46 -36.49 30.09 -26.43
N PRO A 47 -35.64 30.79 -27.22
CA PRO A 47 -34.26 30.35 -27.47
C PRO A 47 -33.43 30.26 -26.19
N ARG A 48 -33.73 31.10 -25.18
CA ARG A 48 -33.04 31.08 -23.87
C ARG A 48 -33.40 29.84 -23.05
N VAL A 49 -34.67 29.47 -22.99
CA VAL A 49 -35.14 28.26 -22.29
C VAL A 49 -34.53 27.00 -22.92
N THR A 50 -34.48 26.90 -24.25
CA THR A 50 -33.84 25.76 -24.93
C THR A 50 -32.32 25.69 -24.68
N GLN A 51 -31.64 26.82 -24.53
CA GLN A 51 -30.23 26.86 -24.15
C GLN A 51 -30.03 26.39 -22.70
N LEU A 52 -30.84 26.87 -21.76
CA LEU A 52 -30.78 26.43 -20.35
C LEU A 52 -31.09 24.95 -20.19
N LEU A 53 -32.07 24.40 -20.93
CA LEU A 53 -32.37 22.96 -20.95
C LEU A 53 -31.25 22.11 -21.55
N ARG A 54 -30.53 22.64 -22.55
CA ARG A 54 -29.33 21.95 -23.08
C ARG A 54 -28.20 21.94 -22.06
N ILE A 55 -28.01 23.03 -21.33
CA ILE A 55 -27.02 23.15 -20.27
C ILE A 55 -27.40 22.23 -19.10
N SER A 56 -28.66 22.20 -18.67
CA SER A 56 -29.16 21.31 -17.62
C SER A 56 -28.96 19.83 -17.97
N LYS A 57 -29.20 19.45 -19.24
CA LYS A 57 -28.90 18.11 -19.74
C LYS A 57 -27.40 17.78 -19.74
N ALA A 58 -26.53 18.77 -19.88
CA ALA A 58 -25.08 18.60 -19.79
C ALA A 58 -24.60 18.39 -18.34
N PHE A 59 -25.41 18.76 -17.33
CA PHE A 59 -25.14 18.48 -15.91
C PHE A 59 -25.52 17.05 -15.49
N SER A 60 -26.43 16.38 -16.21
CA SER A 60 -26.82 15.01 -15.87
C SER A 60 -25.70 14.00 -16.09
N PRO A 61 -25.50 13.03 -15.17
CA PRO A 61 -24.43 12.04 -15.27
C PRO A 61 -24.71 11.08 -16.43
N SER A 62 -23.81 11.05 -17.41
CA SER A 62 -23.90 10.08 -18.51
C SER A 62 -23.62 8.66 -17.99
N ALA A 63 -24.43 7.68 -18.40
CA ALA A 63 -24.36 6.28 -17.95
C ALA A 63 -22.96 5.61 -18.08
N SER A 64 -22.09 6.14 -18.94
CA SER A 64 -20.73 5.64 -19.19
C SER A 64 -19.63 6.25 -18.31
N SER A 65 -19.85 7.40 -17.67
CA SER A 65 -18.85 8.05 -16.80
C SER A 65 -19.12 7.67 -15.34
N GLY A 66 -18.30 6.77 -14.80
CA GLY A 66 -18.42 6.28 -13.43
C GLY A 66 -17.99 7.27 -12.33
N ALA A 67 -17.67 8.51 -12.69
CA ALA A 67 -17.28 9.58 -11.79
C ALA A 67 -18.11 10.84 -12.12
N GLY A 68 -18.53 11.58 -11.08
CA GLY A 68 -19.28 12.83 -11.23
C GLY A 68 -18.54 13.86 -12.08
N LEU A 69 -19.23 14.93 -12.49
CA LEU A 69 -18.61 15.98 -13.28
C LEU A 69 -17.49 16.66 -12.48
N PRO A 70 -16.31 16.91 -13.08
CA PRO A 70 -15.22 17.56 -12.37
C PRO A 70 -15.56 19.04 -12.08
N ALA A 71 -15.02 19.58 -10.98
CA ALA A 71 -15.31 20.93 -10.48
C ALA A 71 -15.27 22.03 -11.57
N TRP A 72 -14.21 22.03 -12.38
CA TRP A 72 -14.03 23.00 -13.48
C TRP A 72 -15.13 22.94 -14.55
N ARG A 73 -15.72 21.75 -14.76
CA ARG A 73 -16.79 21.57 -15.74
C ARG A 73 -18.12 22.06 -15.19
N ILE A 74 -18.36 21.90 -13.90
CA ILE A 74 -19.54 22.45 -13.22
C ILE A 74 -19.47 23.99 -13.25
N GLU A 75 -18.30 24.54 -12.94
CA GLU A 75 -18.01 25.98 -13.00
C GLU A 75 -18.21 26.55 -14.41
N ASP A 76 -17.61 25.93 -15.43
CA ASP A 76 -17.77 26.34 -16.84
C ASP A 76 -19.24 26.34 -17.29
N LEU A 77 -20.03 25.36 -16.85
CA LEU A 77 -21.45 25.26 -17.19
C LEU A 77 -22.32 26.28 -16.42
N LEU A 78 -21.97 26.61 -15.17
CA LEU A 78 -22.63 27.66 -14.38
C LEU A 78 -22.30 29.08 -14.89
N ILE A 79 -21.08 29.31 -15.36
CA ILE A 79 -20.72 30.58 -16.01
C ILE A 79 -21.44 30.71 -17.36
N LYS A 80 -21.49 29.63 -18.15
CA LYS A 80 -22.18 29.61 -19.46
C LYS A 80 -23.69 29.77 -19.39
N SER A 81 -24.32 29.48 -18.25
CA SER A 81 -25.76 29.71 -18.07
C SER A 81 -26.09 31.20 -17.88
N GLY A 82 -25.10 32.05 -17.59
CA GLY A 82 -25.27 33.48 -17.37
C GLY A 82 -26.11 33.82 -16.13
N LEU A 83 -26.40 32.82 -15.27
CA LEU A 83 -27.31 32.95 -14.14
C LEU A 83 -26.72 33.79 -13.00
N ALA A 84 -25.38 33.80 -12.88
CA ALA A 84 -24.66 34.55 -11.86
C ALA A 84 -24.43 36.03 -12.22
N GLU A 85 -24.61 36.43 -13.49
CA GLU A 85 -24.29 37.78 -13.98
C GLU A 85 -25.50 38.74 -14.02
N THR A 86 -26.73 38.24 -13.87
CA THR A 86 -27.94 39.08 -13.95
C THR A 86 -28.18 39.85 -12.66
N GLU A 87 -27.85 41.15 -12.64
CA GLU A 87 -28.00 42.05 -11.47
C GLU A 87 -29.23 42.97 -11.55
N ASP A 88 -29.91 43.05 -12.69
CA ASP A 88 -30.96 44.04 -12.91
C ASP A 88 -32.30 43.61 -12.28
N GLU A 89 -32.73 44.28 -11.21
CA GLU A 89 -34.05 44.06 -10.56
C GLU A 89 -35.23 44.20 -11.53
N GLU A 90 -35.10 45.04 -12.56
CA GLU A 90 -36.12 45.22 -13.61
C GLU A 90 -36.21 44.00 -14.53
N ALA A 91 -35.09 43.33 -14.80
CA ALA A 91 -35.06 42.09 -15.60
C ALA A 91 -35.69 40.92 -14.84
N PHE A 92 -35.57 40.87 -13.52
CA PHE A 92 -36.21 39.84 -12.68
C PHE A 92 -37.74 39.95 -12.64
N LYS A 93 -38.30 41.16 -12.70
CA LYS A 93 -39.76 41.37 -12.75
C LYS A 93 -40.38 40.98 -14.10
N ALA A 94 -39.58 40.96 -15.16
CA ALA A 94 -40.01 40.60 -16.52
C ALA A 94 -39.81 39.11 -16.86
N LYS A 95 -39.18 38.31 -15.96
CA LYS A 95 -38.97 36.88 -16.20
C LYS A 95 -40.28 36.10 -16.21
N MET A 96 -40.41 35.21 -17.19
CA MET A 96 -41.53 34.26 -17.24
C MET A 96 -41.39 33.22 -16.12
N ALA A 97 -42.51 32.74 -15.57
CA ALA A 97 -42.51 31.68 -14.55
C ALA A 97 -41.77 30.43 -15.03
N VAL A 98 -42.02 30.01 -16.28
CA VAL A 98 -41.36 28.87 -16.94
C VAL A 98 -39.83 29.03 -17.02
N GLU A 99 -39.34 30.25 -17.21
CA GLU A 99 -37.90 30.50 -17.24
C GLU A 99 -37.29 30.33 -15.84
N THR A 100 -37.96 30.85 -14.82
CA THR A 100 -37.56 30.71 -13.41
C THR A 100 -37.53 29.24 -12.98
N ASP A 101 -38.50 28.43 -13.41
CA ASP A 101 -38.55 27.00 -13.10
C ASP A 101 -37.39 26.22 -13.74
N VAL A 102 -37.00 26.58 -14.97
CA VAL A 102 -35.83 25.99 -15.64
C VAL A 102 -34.51 26.46 -15.02
N GLU A 103 -34.44 27.69 -14.52
CA GLU A 103 -33.30 28.19 -13.75
C GLU A 103 -33.14 27.40 -12.44
N TRP A 104 -34.24 27.13 -11.72
CA TRP A 104 -34.24 26.28 -10.53
C TRP A 104 -33.82 24.83 -10.81
N LEU A 105 -34.27 24.26 -11.94
CA LEU A 105 -33.84 22.93 -12.39
C LEU A 105 -32.32 22.90 -12.64
N LEU A 106 -31.77 23.92 -13.29
CA LEU A 106 -30.33 24.03 -13.54
C LEU A 106 -29.54 24.15 -12.23
N VAL A 107 -29.99 24.99 -11.29
CA VAL A 107 -29.37 25.14 -9.97
C VAL A 107 -29.47 23.85 -9.17
N GLY A 108 -30.62 23.17 -9.17
CA GLY A 108 -30.80 21.88 -8.51
C GLY A 108 -29.82 20.82 -9.00
N LYS A 109 -29.64 20.70 -10.33
CA LYS A 109 -28.64 19.79 -10.92
C LYS A 109 -27.21 20.19 -10.56
N ALA A 110 -26.89 21.49 -10.59
CA ALA A 110 -25.58 21.98 -10.19
C ALA A 110 -25.30 21.70 -8.70
N THR A 111 -26.29 21.86 -7.83
CA THR A 111 -26.22 21.53 -6.39
C THR A 111 -25.98 20.05 -6.17
N VAL A 112 -26.70 19.15 -6.86
CA VAL A 112 -26.47 17.69 -6.76
C VAL A 112 -25.07 17.29 -7.23
N GLN A 113 -24.56 17.88 -8.30
CA GLN A 113 -23.21 17.61 -8.78
C GLN A 113 -22.15 18.17 -7.83
N THR A 114 -22.36 19.37 -7.27
CA THR A 114 -21.47 20.00 -6.28
C THR A 114 -21.47 19.21 -4.96
N TYR A 115 -22.63 18.73 -4.52
CA TYR A 115 -22.77 17.81 -3.40
C TYR A 115 -22.00 16.52 -3.62
N GLY A 116 -22.15 15.90 -4.80
CA GLY A 116 -21.41 14.71 -5.18
C GLY A 116 -19.89 14.93 -5.17
N LEU A 117 -19.43 16.05 -5.70
CA LEU A 117 -18.02 16.44 -5.67
C LEU A 117 -17.53 16.64 -4.23
N LEU A 118 -18.28 17.36 -3.39
CA LEU A 118 -17.94 17.57 -1.98
C LEU A 118 -17.81 16.22 -1.25
N MET A 119 -18.80 15.35 -1.40
CA MET A 119 -18.82 14.01 -0.83
C MET A 119 -17.58 13.19 -1.24
N ASP A 120 -17.23 13.20 -2.53
CA ASP A 120 -16.04 12.51 -3.05
C ASP A 120 -14.76 13.11 -2.47
N THR A 121 -14.65 14.44 -2.38
CA THR A 121 -13.48 15.11 -1.79
C THR A 121 -13.31 14.80 -0.29
N LEU A 122 -14.40 14.70 0.47
CA LEU A 122 -14.36 14.33 1.89
C LEU A 122 -13.95 12.86 2.06
N LEU A 123 -14.50 11.95 1.25
CA LEU A 123 -14.14 10.52 1.25
C LEU A 123 -12.68 10.29 0.83
N ASP A 124 -12.20 10.99 -0.19
CA ASP A 124 -10.81 10.91 -0.64
C ASP A 124 -9.81 11.37 0.43
N GLN A 125 -10.20 12.32 1.29
CA GLN A 125 -9.39 12.75 2.43
C GLN A 125 -9.34 11.73 3.57
N ILE A 126 -10.37 10.89 3.72
CA ILE A 126 -10.45 9.89 4.79
C ILE A 126 -9.45 8.75 4.58
N THR A 127 -9.17 8.37 3.34
CA THR A 127 -8.21 7.32 2.99
C THR A 127 -6.79 7.58 3.53
N PRO A 128 -6.10 8.68 3.17
CA PRO A 128 -4.77 8.99 3.70
C PRO A 128 -4.79 9.21 5.22
N LEU A 129 -5.88 9.78 5.76
CA LEU A 129 -6.07 9.97 7.19
C LEU A 129 -6.15 8.64 7.95
N SER A 130 -6.88 7.66 7.42
CA SER A 130 -6.98 6.30 7.96
C SER A 130 -5.62 5.59 7.94
N ASP A 131 -4.86 5.74 6.86
CA ASP A 131 -3.50 5.20 6.74
C ASP A 131 -2.53 5.78 7.79
N ASP A 132 -2.64 7.07 8.08
CA ASP A 132 -1.86 7.72 9.13
C ASP A 132 -2.29 7.29 10.53
N ILE A 133 -3.59 7.11 10.77
CA ILE A 133 -4.12 6.50 12.01
C ILE A 133 -3.56 5.09 12.19
N TRP A 134 -3.54 4.26 11.13
CA TRP A 134 -2.96 2.91 11.18
C TRP A 134 -1.46 2.91 11.46
N TYR A 135 -0.73 3.88 10.91
CA TYR A 135 0.69 4.06 11.20
C TYR A 135 0.92 4.35 12.68
N TRP A 136 0.19 5.29 13.27
CA TRP A 136 0.33 5.63 14.69
C TRP A 136 -0.12 4.48 15.61
N ASP A 137 -1.15 3.73 15.23
CA ASP A 137 -1.54 2.50 15.92
C ASP A 137 -0.43 1.44 15.87
N GLU A 138 0.24 1.24 14.72
CA GLU A 138 1.39 0.32 14.61
C GLU A 138 2.59 0.78 15.45
N VAL A 139 2.86 2.09 15.50
CA VAL A 139 3.90 2.68 16.37
C VAL A 139 3.57 2.47 17.85
N LEU A 140 2.31 2.66 18.26
CA LEU A 140 1.86 2.54 19.65
C LEU A 140 1.61 1.09 20.09
N SER A 141 1.38 0.18 19.16
CA SER A 141 1.08 -1.24 19.42
C SER A 141 2.21 -1.99 20.13
N SER A 142 3.46 -1.57 19.92
CA SER A 142 4.64 -2.27 20.43
C SER A 142 5.71 -1.30 20.92
N TYR A 143 6.33 -1.62 22.06
CA TYR A 143 7.43 -0.86 22.63
C TYR A 143 8.63 -0.70 21.68
N PRO A 144 9.13 -1.75 20.99
CA PRO A 144 10.20 -1.61 20.00
C PRO A 144 9.85 -0.67 18.85
N ASN A 145 8.59 -0.66 18.37
CA ASN A 145 8.17 0.25 17.30
C ASN A 145 8.15 1.71 17.77
N SER A 146 7.69 1.95 19.01
CA SER A 146 7.75 3.27 19.62
C SER A 146 9.19 3.74 19.85
N LEU A 147 10.08 2.84 20.28
CA LEU A 147 11.50 3.12 20.45
C LEU A 147 12.20 3.43 19.12
N LEU A 148 11.83 2.70 18.06
CA LEU A 148 12.28 2.96 16.70
C LEU A 148 11.82 4.34 16.21
N TYR A 149 10.56 4.73 16.47
CA TYR A 149 10.06 6.07 16.15
C TYR A 149 10.78 7.18 16.94
N THR A 150 11.03 6.99 18.24
CA THR A 150 11.79 7.97 19.03
C THR A 150 13.22 8.11 18.52
N THR A 151 13.83 6.99 18.10
CA THR A 151 15.16 7.01 17.47
C THR A 151 15.11 7.74 16.14
N GLN A 152 14.12 7.46 15.28
CA GLN A 152 13.95 8.13 14.00
C GLN A 152 13.72 9.63 14.12
N SER A 153 13.00 10.08 15.14
CA SER A 153 12.69 11.51 15.33
C SER A 153 13.72 12.28 16.15
N SER A 154 14.75 11.61 16.70
CA SER A 154 15.75 12.24 17.57
C SER A 154 16.56 13.37 16.92
N PRO A 155 16.99 13.32 15.63
CA PRO A 155 17.79 14.40 15.05
C PRO A 155 16.98 15.69 14.85
N LEU A 156 15.70 15.54 14.49
CA LEU A 156 14.78 16.69 14.37
C LEU A 156 14.50 17.33 15.73
N ARG A 157 14.36 16.51 16.78
CA ARG A 157 14.19 17.00 18.16
C ARG A 157 15.43 17.76 18.62
N LEU A 158 16.61 17.25 18.30
CA LEU A 158 17.89 17.91 18.57
C LEU A 158 18.01 19.25 17.85
N CYS A 159 17.64 19.31 16.56
CA CYS A 159 17.65 20.57 15.81
C CYS A 159 16.66 21.60 16.35
N LYS A 160 15.44 21.17 16.73
CA LYS A 160 14.44 22.05 17.34
C LYS A 160 14.93 22.59 18.69
N TRP A 161 15.43 21.71 19.54
CA TRP A 161 16.01 22.08 20.83
C TRP A 161 17.21 23.02 20.69
N ALA A 162 18.11 22.76 19.73
CA ALA A 162 19.24 23.64 19.44
C ALA A 162 18.78 25.03 18.96
N ARG A 163 17.72 25.08 18.14
CA ARG A 163 17.12 26.34 17.69
C ARG A 163 16.42 27.09 18.82
N GLU A 164 15.71 26.40 19.71
CA GLU A 164 15.09 26.98 20.90
C GLU A 164 16.14 27.61 21.82
N ILE A 165 17.24 26.90 22.08
CA ILE A 165 18.37 27.43 22.86
C ILE A 165 19.01 28.61 22.15
N PHE A 166 19.23 28.52 20.84
CA PHE A 166 19.80 29.62 20.07
C PHE A 166 18.96 30.88 20.14
N ASN A 167 17.64 30.76 19.99
CA ASN A 167 16.71 31.87 20.11
C ASN A 167 16.70 32.45 21.53
N GLU A 168 16.68 31.60 22.57
CA GLU A 168 16.74 32.06 23.96
C GLU A 168 18.06 32.77 24.29
N VAL A 169 19.20 32.25 23.80
CA VAL A 169 20.50 32.91 23.92
C VAL A 169 20.48 34.27 23.22
N LEU A 170 19.89 34.35 22.03
CA LEU A 170 19.78 35.60 21.28
C LEU A 170 18.94 36.63 22.05
N ASP A 171 17.83 36.19 22.64
CA ASP A 171 16.94 37.05 23.42
C ASP A 171 17.60 37.51 24.73
N ARG A 172 18.32 36.64 25.43
CA ARG A 172 19.13 37.03 26.62
C ARG A 172 20.25 38.00 26.26
N VAL A 173 20.93 37.80 25.13
CA VAL A 173 21.97 38.72 24.64
C VAL A 173 21.38 40.08 24.28
N ARG A 174 20.18 40.11 23.69
CA ARG A 174 19.44 41.36 23.45
C ARG A 174 19.08 42.05 24.75
N GLN A 175 18.54 41.32 25.73
CA GLN A 175 18.20 41.86 27.05
C GLN A 175 19.41 42.46 27.78
N LEU A 176 20.54 41.76 27.79
CA LEU A 176 21.78 42.28 28.38
C LEU A 176 22.27 43.54 27.66
N ARG A 177 22.15 43.60 26.33
CA ARG A 177 22.47 44.80 25.56
C ARG A 177 21.56 45.97 25.92
N HIS A 178 20.27 45.73 26.12
CA HIS A 178 19.33 46.77 26.57
C HIS A 178 19.62 47.23 28.00
N ALA A 179 19.97 46.32 28.92
CA ALA A 179 20.37 46.68 30.28
C ALA A 179 21.64 47.54 30.30
N GLN A 180 22.65 47.19 29.51
CA GLN A 180 23.87 47.99 29.37
C GLN A 180 23.62 49.38 28.78
N LEU A 181 22.70 49.49 27.82
CA LEU A 181 22.29 50.78 27.27
C LEU A 181 21.58 51.64 28.33
N LEU A 182 20.73 51.04 29.17
CA LEU A 182 20.03 51.72 30.26
C LEU A 182 21.00 52.19 31.37
N GLU A 183 21.97 51.36 31.74
CA GLU A 183 23.04 51.74 32.69
C GLU A 183 23.91 52.87 32.13
N ALA A 184 24.23 52.84 30.83
CA ALA A 184 24.98 53.90 30.17
C ALA A 184 24.19 55.22 30.11
N THR A 185 22.87 55.18 29.88
CA THR A 185 22.01 56.37 29.98
C THR A 185 21.89 56.88 31.41
N GLN A 186 21.81 56.00 32.41
CA GLN A 186 21.75 56.41 33.83
C GLN A 186 23.07 57.02 34.30
N GLN A 187 24.22 56.51 33.85
CA GLN A 187 25.53 57.11 34.13
C GLN A 187 25.73 58.45 33.39
N ALA A 188 25.13 58.61 32.21
CA ALA A 188 25.13 59.88 31.49
C ALA A 188 24.24 60.93 32.19
N GLU A 189 23.10 60.53 32.77
CA GLU A 189 22.26 61.40 33.59
C GLU A 189 22.89 61.71 34.96
N SER A 190 23.56 60.74 35.61
CA SER A 190 24.20 60.98 36.92
C SER A 190 25.46 61.85 36.85
N ASN A 191 26.16 61.85 35.71
CA ASN A 191 27.30 62.74 35.47
C ASN A 191 26.86 64.16 35.06
N TYR A 192 25.56 64.43 34.97
CA TYR A 192 25.01 65.75 34.72
C TYR A 192 24.39 66.31 36.02
N GLU A 193 25.21 66.53 37.05
CA GLU A 193 24.79 67.38 38.18
C GLU A 193 24.98 68.87 37.82
N PRO A 194 23.95 69.71 38.05
CA PRO A 194 23.90 71.08 37.57
C PRO A 194 24.75 71.97 38.48
N SER A 195 25.99 72.24 38.07
CA SER A 195 26.78 73.31 38.66
C SER A 195 26.43 74.65 38.03
N GLY A 196 25.80 75.52 38.83
CA GLY A 196 26.12 76.95 38.81
C GLY A 196 25.22 77.86 37.98
N SER A 197 24.22 78.41 38.69
CA SER A 197 23.70 79.78 38.57
C SER A 197 24.46 80.75 37.64
N GLY A 198 23.77 81.22 36.61
CA GLY A 198 24.15 82.36 35.79
C GLY A 198 22.89 82.95 35.16
N ALA A 199 22.21 83.81 35.92
CA ALA A 199 21.06 84.57 35.46
C ALA A 199 21.51 85.77 34.59
N ILE A 200 20.61 86.20 33.68
CA ILE A 200 20.57 87.49 32.93
C ILE A 200 21.47 87.48 31.66
N SER A 201 21.06 87.80 30.43
CA SER A 201 19.82 88.07 29.68
C SER A 201 20.24 88.24 28.19
N PRO A 202 19.32 88.42 27.22
CA PRO A 202 19.45 87.86 25.88
C PRO A 202 19.78 88.88 24.77
N THR A 203 20.29 88.35 23.64
CA THR A 203 20.06 88.81 22.27
C THR A 203 20.49 90.23 21.84
N GLN A 204 21.43 90.29 20.89
CA GLN A 204 21.60 91.38 19.91
C GLN A 204 22.24 90.72 18.66
N VAL A 205 21.48 90.39 17.60
CA VAL A 205 21.00 91.23 16.48
C VAL A 205 22.12 91.98 15.76
N ASP A 206 22.43 91.42 14.59
CA ASP A 206 22.79 91.99 13.29
C ASP A 206 24.06 92.85 13.08
N GLY A 207 24.60 92.68 11.87
CA GLY A 207 25.45 93.64 11.17
C GLY A 207 26.81 93.06 10.83
N GLU A 208 26.94 92.32 9.73
CA GLU A 208 27.40 92.83 8.42
C GLU A 208 28.83 93.36 8.41
N GLY A 209 29.63 92.85 7.46
CA GLY A 209 30.69 93.66 6.84
C GLY A 209 32.05 92.98 6.65
N GLY A 210 32.18 92.23 5.56
CA GLY A 210 33.17 92.57 4.53
C GLY A 210 34.61 92.06 4.62
N ARG A 211 35.00 91.43 3.51
CA ARG A 211 36.29 91.47 2.80
C ARG A 211 37.46 90.57 3.22
N ASP A 212 37.69 89.62 2.31
CA ASP A 212 38.86 89.48 1.44
C ASP A 212 40.21 88.96 1.99
N ARG A 213 40.68 87.96 1.22
CA ARG A 213 42.07 87.60 0.83
C ARG A 213 42.86 86.65 1.71
N ASP A 214 43.03 85.45 1.15
CA ASP A 214 44.30 84.86 0.70
C ASP A 214 45.55 85.23 1.50
N THR A 215 46.21 84.24 2.10
CA THR A 215 47.56 83.82 1.69
C THR A 215 48.01 82.55 2.42
N ASP A 216 48.49 81.59 1.63
CA ASP A 216 49.46 80.58 2.04
C ASP A 216 50.70 81.23 2.67
N HIS A 217 51.22 80.70 3.78
CA HIS A 217 52.56 80.11 3.80
C HIS A 217 52.87 79.38 5.11
N ASP A 218 53.67 78.34 4.93
CA ASP A 218 54.28 77.40 5.87
C ASP A 218 55.01 78.07 7.06
N ASP A 219 54.95 77.45 8.25
CA ASP A 219 56.09 76.68 8.79
C ASP A 219 55.79 76.09 10.18
N ASP A 220 55.90 74.76 10.23
CA ASP A 220 56.51 73.92 11.27
C ASP A 220 56.65 74.41 12.73
N GLN A 221 55.88 73.78 13.62
CA GLN A 221 56.34 72.99 14.80
C GLN A 221 55.32 73.03 15.96
N ARG A 222 54.59 71.93 16.15
CA ARG A 222 54.52 71.18 17.42
C ARG A 222 53.51 70.03 17.34
N THR A 223 54.07 68.86 17.06
CA THR A 223 53.93 67.61 17.84
C THR A 223 52.67 67.39 18.68
N GLU A 224 52.07 66.23 18.39
CA GLU A 224 51.20 65.41 19.24
C GLU A 224 49.78 65.93 19.46
N PHE A 225 48.81 65.40 18.71
CA PHE A 225 47.51 64.87 19.18
C PHE A 225 46.55 64.65 17.99
N SER A 226 46.81 63.67 17.11
CA SER A 226 45.77 63.11 16.22
C SER A 226 46.29 61.98 15.32
N LYS A 227 46.56 60.80 15.90
CA LYS A 227 46.61 59.57 15.10
C LYS A 227 46.25 58.35 15.93
N ALA A 228 44.98 58.27 16.37
CA ALA A 228 44.47 57.07 17.02
C ALA A 228 42.96 56.86 16.85
N THR A 229 42.41 57.01 15.65
CA THR A 229 41.15 56.30 15.30
C THR A 229 41.54 54.98 14.66
N SER A 230 42.10 54.10 15.49
CA SER A 230 42.60 52.81 15.07
C SER A 230 41.45 51.81 14.88
N VAL A 231 41.41 51.23 13.69
CA VAL A 231 40.75 49.95 13.36
C VAL A 231 41.20 48.81 14.31
N GLY A 232 42.27 49.03 15.07
CA GLY A 232 42.76 48.17 16.17
C GLY A 232 41.91 48.19 17.45
N SER A 233 41.00 49.14 17.67
CA SER A 233 40.11 49.17 18.83
C SER A 233 38.83 48.33 18.69
N LEU A 234 38.46 47.98 17.44
CA LEU A 234 37.32 47.11 17.14
C LEU A 234 37.64 45.62 17.39
N ARG A 235 38.89 45.19 17.14
CA ARG A 235 39.33 43.80 17.39
C ARG A 235 39.26 43.37 18.88
N PRO A 236 39.77 44.15 19.86
CA PRO A 236 39.68 43.77 21.27
C PRO A 236 38.24 43.86 21.78
N ARG A 237 37.46 44.86 21.34
CA ARG A 237 36.02 44.94 21.63
C ARG A 237 35.27 43.71 21.09
N LEU A 238 35.44 43.33 19.83
CA LEU A 238 34.81 42.11 19.30
C LEU A 238 35.23 40.88 20.10
N SER A 239 36.52 40.74 20.46
CA SER A 239 36.99 39.61 21.25
C SER A 239 36.39 39.55 22.66
N SER A 240 36.11 40.68 23.30
CA SER A 240 35.45 40.73 24.62
C SER A 240 33.96 40.41 24.51
N HIS A 241 33.27 40.91 23.47
CA HIS A 241 31.88 40.54 23.18
C HIS A 241 31.73 39.06 22.85
N TRP A 242 32.67 38.47 22.10
CA TRP A 242 32.68 37.03 21.82
C TRP A 242 32.93 36.21 23.09
N ARG A 243 33.86 36.61 23.96
CA ARG A 243 34.07 35.93 25.25
C ARG A 243 32.85 36.02 26.17
N GLN A 244 32.16 37.17 26.21
CA GLN A 244 30.91 37.33 26.95
C GLN A 244 29.79 36.47 26.35
N TYR A 245 29.66 36.43 25.02
CA TYR A 245 28.74 35.54 24.32
C TYR A 245 29.02 34.06 24.63
N TYR A 246 30.28 33.62 24.54
CA TYR A 246 30.67 32.27 24.91
C TYR A 246 30.45 31.97 26.38
N LYS A 247 30.61 32.95 27.27
CA LYS A 247 30.34 32.81 28.70
C LYS A 247 28.85 32.65 28.96
N VAL A 248 27.99 33.48 28.36
CA VAL A 248 26.53 33.37 28.44
C VAL A 248 26.02 32.06 27.81
N VAL A 249 26.56 31.67 26.66
CA VAL A 249 26.26 30.38 26.02
C VAL A 249 26.67 29.22 26.93
N ARG A 250 27.89 29.26 27.46
CA ARG A 250 28.39 28.24 28.38
C ARG A 250 27.58 28.20 29.68
N GLU A 251 27.21 29.33 30.26
CA GLU A 251 26.36 29.41 31.46
C GLU A 251 24.95 28.90 31.16
N SER A 252 24.34 29.28 30.04
CA SER A 252 23.02 28.78 29.60
C SER A 252 23.00 27.27 29.33
N ILE A 253 24.08 26.72 28.78
CA ILE A 253 24.25 25.28 28.52
C ILE A 253 24.63 24.54 29.80
N ALA A 254 25.40 25.15 30.70
CA ALA A 254 25.81 24.59 31.99
C ALA A 254 24.64 24.52 33.00
N GLU A 255 23.84 25.59 33.09
CA GLU A 255 22.65 25.69 33.95
C GLU A 255 21.55 24.69 33.55
N ARG A 256 21.48 24.32 32.26
CA ARG A 256 20.59 23.26 31.73
C ARG A 256 21.32 21.94 31.43
N SER A 257 22.56 21.77 31.90
CA SER A 257 23.49 20.76 31.35
C SER A 257 23.05 19.32 31.47
N LEU A 258 23.25 18.59 30.36
CA LEU A 258 23.44 17.14 30.16
C LEU A 258 22.45 16.15 30.79
N THR A 259 22.07 16.29 32.06
CA THR A 259 20.99 15.54 32.68
C THR A 259 19.68 15.88 32.00
N ASP A 260 19.38 17.15 31.75
CA ASP A 260 18.16 17.58 31.07
C ASP A 260 18.20 17.25 29.56
N PHE A 261 19.37 17.28 28.92
CA PHE A 261 19.56 16.77 27.55
C PHE A 261 19.27 15.27 27.45
N ARG A 262 19.84 14.47 28.37
CA ARG A 262 19.58 13.03 28.48
C ARG A 262 18.15 12.76 28.95
N HIS A 263 17.50 13.67 29.68
CA HIS A 263 16.11 13.51 30.09
C HIS A 263 15.10 14.05 29.07
N LYS A 264 15.46 14.95 28.16
CA LYS A 264 14.52 15.53 27.19
C LYS A 264 14.62 14.90 25.81
N ILE A 265 15.81 14.43 25.44
CA ILE A 265 16.06 13.72 24.17
C ILE A 265 16.13 12.21 24.35
N LEU A 266 16.66 11.74 25.49
CA LEU A 266 16.79 10.32 25.82
C LEU A 266 15.83 9.85 26.94
N SER A 267 15.07 10.72 27.63
CA SER A 267 14.02 10.17 28.51
C SER A 267 12.89 9.64 27.67
N ARG A 268 12.76 8.33 27.85
CA ARG A 268 11.57 7.51 27.76
C ARG A 268 10.82 7.62 26.44
N VAL A 269 10.75 6.47 25.80
CA VAL A 269 9.70 6.08 24.85
C VAL A 269 8.33 6.68 25.22
N ASP A 270 8.04 6.88 26.51
CA ASP A 270 6.85 7.55 27.05
C ASP A 270 6.59 8.96 26.50
N ILE A 271 7.60 9.83 26.32
CA ILE A 271 7.38 11.17 25.74
C ILE A 271 6.97 11.04 24.28
N GLY A 272 7.70 10.22 23.50
CA GLY A 272 7.35 9.93 22.11
C GLY A 272 5.99 9.26 21.95
N ARG A 273 5.61 8.37 22.87
CA ARG A 273 4.28 7.74 22.93
C ARG A 273 3.20 8.75 23.30
N SER A 274 3.45 9.65 24.24
CA SER A 274 2.47 10.70 24.60
C SER A 274 2.24 11.67 23.44
N GLU A 275 3.28 12.03 22.70
CA GLU A 275 3.20 12.86 21.50
C GLU A 275 2.44 12.11 20.38
N ALA A 276 2.79 10.85 20.14
CA ALA A 276 2.10 9.99 19.17
C ALA A 276 0.61 9.82 19.53
N ARG A 277 0.26 9.67 20.81
CA ARG A 277 -1.13 9.65 21.28
C ARG A 277 -1.85 10.97 21.03
N ARG A 278 -1.20 12.11 21.27
CA ARG A 278 -1.79 13.44 20.96
C ARG A 278 -2.04 13.61 19.46
N LYS A 279 -1.08 13.21 18.62
CA LYS A 279 -1.21 13.24 17.15
C LYS A 279 -2.32 12.32 16.66
N LEU A 280 -2.34 11.07 17.17
CA LEU A 280 -3.40 10.11 16.89
C LEU A 280 -4.78 10.64 17.30
N ALA A 281 -4.90 11.21 18.50
CA ALA A 281 -6.16 11.79 18.97
C ALA A 281 -6.63 12.96 18.08
N ARG A 282 -5.71 13.82 17.60
CA ARG A 282 -6.05 14.91 16.67
C ARG A 282 -6.48 14.39 15.29
N LEU A 283 -5.83 13.37 14.76
CA LEU A 283 -6.24 12.73 13.49
C LEU A 283 -7.58 12.00 13.63
N GLN A 284 -7.81 11.33 14.76
CA GLN A 284 -9.10 10.70 15.07
C GLN A 284 -10.20 11.74 15.17
N ARG A 285 -9.96 12.87 15.84
CA ARG A 285 -10.91 13.99 15.87
C ARG A 285 -11.19 14.56 14.49
N LEU A 286 -10.16 14.83 13.69
CA LEU A 286 -10.35 15.28 12.31
C LEU A 286 -11.24 14.29 11.53
N ARG A 287 -10.96 12.99 11.66
CA ARG A 287 -11.75 11.94 11.00
C ARG A 287 -13.18 11.89 11.51
N GLU A 288 -13.39 12.02 12.81
CA GLU A 288 -14.72 12.04 13.43
C GLU A 288 -15.52 13.26 12.98
N MET A 289 -14.88 14.43 12.85
CA MET A 289 -15.51 15.67 12.37
C MET A 289 -15.85 15.59 10.88
N THR A 290 -14.93 15.10 10.04
CA THR A 290 -15.20 14.86 8.62
C THR A 290 -16.33 13.84 8.45
N ALA A 291 -16.35 12.79 9.28
CA ALA A 291 -17.39 11.78 9.24
C ALA A 291 -18.74 12.31 9.74
N ALA A 292 -18.77 13.13 10.78
CA ALA A 292 -20.00 13.77 11.25
C ALA A 292 -20.58 14.70 10.18
N GLY A 293 -19.75 15.56 9.57
CA GLY A 293 -20.16 16.39 8.43
C GLY A 293 -20.68 15.55 7.26
N LEU A 294 -20.01 14.44 6.93
CA LEU A 294 -20.45 13.51 5.90
C LEU A 294 -21.83 12.90 6.23
N GLY A 295 -22.05 12.51 7.49
CA GLY A 295 -23.30 11.94 7.96
C GLY A 295 -24.46 12.93 7.93
N VAL A 296 -24.21 14.19 8.32
CA VAL A 296 -25.18 15.28 8.21
C VAL A 296 -25.54 15.54 6.74
N LEU A 297 -24.55 15.56 5.84
CA LEU A 297 -24.78 15.69 4.39
C LEU A 297 -25.62 14.55 3.82
N LEU A 298 -25.35 13.30 4.22
CA LEU A 298 -26.05 12.11 3.75
C LEU A 298 -27.53 12.05 4.16
N ASP A 299 -27.85 12.49 5.38
CA ASP A 299 -29.18 12.30 5.96
C ASP A 299 -30.07 13.55 5.81
N GLU A 300 -29.51 14.75 6.01
CA GLU A 300 -30.25 16.03 5.93
C GLU A 300 -29.98 16.78 4.61
N GLY A 301 -28.80 16.57 4.00
CA GLY A 301 -28.30 17.46 2.95
C GLY A 301 -29.16 17.51 1.68
N LEU A 302 -29.79 16.41 1.25
CA LEU A 302 -30.64 16.38 0.04
C LEU A 302 -31.79 15.37 0.19
N ASP A 303 -32.50 15.38 1.33
CA ASP A 303 -33.74 14.60 1.47
C ASP A 303 -34.88 15.32 0.76
N LEU A 304 -34.95 15.12 -0.56
CA LEU A 304 -36.09 15.50 -1.39
C LEU A 304 -37.25 14.57 -0.98
N GLY A 305 -38.00 14.99 0.05
CA GLY A 305 -39.04 14.20 0.70
C GLY A 305 -40.13 13.72 -0.27
N THR A 306 -40.87 12.69 0.15
CA THR A 306 -42.09 12.23 -0.50
C THR A 306 -43.29 12.90 0.16
N GLY A 307 -43.49 14.20 -0.09
CA GLY A 307 -44.67 14.93 0.38
C GLY A 307 -45.87 14.58 -0.49
N GLN A 308 -47.00 14.19 0.12
CA GLN A 308 -48.25 13.85 -0.57
C GLN A 308 -49.07 15.08 -1.02
N ASP A 309 -48.57 16.30 -0.77
CA ASP A 309 -49.26 17.57 -1.05
C ASP A 309 -48.57 18.36 -2.19
N GLU A 310 -49.02 18.13 -3.43
CA GLU A 310 -48.49 18.69 -4.70
C GLU A 310 -48.26 20.22 -4.72
N ALA A 311 -49.07 21.01 -4.00
CA ALA A 311 -48.97 22.47 -4.01
C ALA A 311 -47.99 23.04 -2.97
N ALA A 312 -47.81 22.38 -1.82
CA ALA A 312 -46.80 22.74 -0.82
C ALA A 312 -45.40 22.20 -1.20
N TYR A 313 -45.39 21.14 -2.01
CA TYR A 313 -44.20 20.44 -2.46
C TYR A 313 -43.27 21.29 -3.35
N ASN A 314 -43.83 22.19 -4.18
CA ASN A 314 -43.05 22.96 -5.16
C ASN A 314 -42.11 24.01 -4.55
N ASP A 315 -42.41 24.56 -3.36
CA ASP A 315 -41.50 25.45 -2.64
C ASP A 315 -40.63 24.70 -1.62
N GLU A 316 -41.03 23.49 -1.21
CA GLU A 316 -40.30 22.67 -0.24
C GLU A 316 -38.94 22.22 -0.79
N TRP A 317 -38.88 21.71 -2.02
CA TRP A 317 -37.59 21.25 -2.61
C TRP A 317 -36.63 22.42 -2.89
N ARG A 318 -37.14 23.62 -3.20
CA ARG A 318 -36.35 24.84 -3.37
C ARG A 318 -35.69 25.24 -2.04
N GLY A 319 -36.46 25.21 -0.95
CA GLY A 319 -35.94 25.45 0.40
C GLY A 319 -34.96 24.36 0.85
N VAL A 320 -35.14 23.09 0.44
CA VAL A 320 -34.16 22.01 0.68
C VAL A 320 -32.84 22.30 -0.04
N LEU A 321 -32.89 22.79 -1.29
CA LEU A 321 -31.68 23.15 -2.03
C LEU A 321 -30.92 24.29 -1.36
N GLU A 322 -31.63 25.32 -0.89
CA GLU A 322 -31.02 26.45 -0.17
C GLU A 322 -30.32 25.99 1.11
N ARG A 323 -31.04 25.19 1.93
CA ARG A 323 -30.48 24.56 3.13
C ARG A 323 -29.28 23.68 2.81
N SER A 324 -29.32 22.92 1.72
CA SER A 324 -28.21 22.04 1.31
C SER A 324 -26.94 22.82 0.98
N VAL A 325 -27.05 23.96 0.27
CA VAL A 325 -25.90 24.79 -0.10
C VAL A 325 -25.31 25.47 1.15
N ALA A 326 -26.16 25.95 2.05
CA ALA A 326 -25.73 26.48 3.34
C ALA A 326 -25.03 25.42 4.21
N LEU A 327 -25.59 24.21 4.28
CA LEU A 327 -24.99 23.07 4.97
C LEU A 327 -23.60 22.73 4.40
N MET A 328 -23.45 22.69 3.07
CA MET A 328 -22.15 22.40 2.43
C MET A 328 -21.08 23.42 2.81
N ASP A 329 -21.41 24.71 2.83
CA ASP A 329 -20.49 25.79 3.22
C ASP A 329 -20.12 25.72 4.71
N MET A 330 -21.13 25.59 5.59
CA MET A 330 -20.92 25.50 7.04
C MET A 330 -20.10 24.27 7.43
N ILE A 331 -20.29 23.13 6.76
CA ILE A 331 -19.53 21.90 7.02
C ILE A 331 -18.07 22.06 6.59
N LEU A 332 -17.80 22.66 5.42
CA LEU A 332 -16.43 22.93 4.95
C LEU A 332 -15.64 23.79 5.95
N GLN A 333 -16.28 24.78 6.56
CA GLN A 333 -15.64 25.65 7.55
C GLN A 333 -15.56 25.01 8.94
N GLY A 334 -16.61 24.27 9.34
CA GLY A 334 -16.73 23.69 10.68
C GLY A 334 -15.81 22.49 10.91
N VAL A 335 -15.54 21.68 9.89
CA VAL A 335 -14.65 20.50 9.98
C VAL A 335 -13.21 20.89 10.35
N LEU A 336 -12.77 22.09 9.98
CA LEU A 336 -11.42 22.59 10.27
C LEU A 336 -11.23 23.05 11.74
N LYS A 337 -12.31 23.25 12.50
CA LYS A 337 -12.29 23.69 13.90
C LYS A 337 -12.24 22.50 14.87
N LEU A 338 -11.06 21.89 15.03
CA LEU A 338 -10.84 20.66 15.82
C LEU A 338 -10.94 20.79 17.35
N ASP A 339 -11.11 22.00 17.88
CA ASP A 339 -11.07 22.25 19.33
C ASP A 339 -12.42 21.97 20.03
N SER A 340 -13.50 21.89 19.26
CA SER A 340 -14.84 21.65 19.78
C SER A 340 -15.25 20.17 19.79
N ASN A 341 -16.23 19.81 20.63
CA ASN A 341 -16.81 18.47 20.63
C ASN A 341 -17.68 18.24 19.36
N VAL A 342 -17.94 16.96 19.05
CA VAL A 342 -18.68 16.55 17.85
C VAL A 342 -20.16 16.92 17.93
N SER A 343 -20.78 16.81 19.12
CA SER A 343 -22.16 17.26 19.35
C SER A 343 -22.30 18.78 19.16
N ASP A 344 -21.36 19.52 19.73
CA ASP A 344 -21.34 20.98 19.63
C ASP A 344 -21.08 21.42 18.18
N PHE A 345 -20.51 20.54 17.35
CA PHE A 345 -20.30 20.79 15.93
C PHE A 345 -21.59 20.62 15.15
N GLU A 346 -22.33 19.52 15.38
CA GLU A 346 -23.66 19.32 14.79
C GLU A 346 -24.57 20.52 15.12
N GLU A 347 -24.66 20.91 16.39
CA GLU A 347 -25.45 22.07 16.84
C GLU A 347 -25.00 23.39 16.19
N ARG A 348 -23.69 23.61 16.03
CA ARG A 348 -23.17 24.81 15.34
C ARG A 348 -23.42 24.81 13.84
N VAL A 349 -23.43 23.63 13.20
CA VAL A 349 -23.75 23.52 11.78
C VAL A 349 -25.24 23.81 11.57
N PHE A 350 -26.11 23.24 12.39
CA PHE A 350 -27.55 23.52 12.30
C PHE A 350 -27.90 24.96 12.67
N ALA A 351 -27.38 25.49 13.78
CA ALA A 351 -27.57 26.90 14.15
C ALA A 351 -27.00 27.83 13.08
N GLY A 352 -25.83 27.52 12.51
CA GLY A 352 -25.23 28.32 11.44
C GLY A 352 -26.01 28.29 10.12
N VAL A 353 -26.85 27.28 9.89
CA VAL A 353 -27.76 27.21 8.73
C VAL A 353 -29.07 27.96 9.01
N GLU A 354 -29.59 27.89 10.23
CA GLU A 354 -30.76 28.65 10.67
C GLU A 354 -30.49 30.17 10.74
N ASP A 355 -29.28 30.55 11.17
CA ASP A 355 -28.83 31.94 11.30
C ASP A 355 -28.25 32.52 9.99
N ASP A 356 -28.26 31.77 8.88
CA ASP A 356 -27.64 32.20 7.63
C ASP A 356 -28.38 33.43 7.08
N PRO A 357 -27.70 34.59 6.87
CA PRO A 357 -28.32 35.82 6.40
C PRO A 357 -28.98 35.68 5.02
N GLU A 358 -28.58 34.70 4.21
CA GLU A 358 -29.20 34.45 2.90
C GLU A 358 -30.43 33.54 2.96
N LEU A 359 -30.59 32.79 4.06
CA LEU A 359 -31.71 31.86 4.31
C LEU A 359 -32.79 32.50 5.21
N SER A 360 -32.39 33.39 6.11
CA SER A 360 -33.28 34.15 7.01
C SER A 360 -34.01 35.31 6.33
N VAL A 361 -33.55 35.73 5.14
CA VAL A 361 -34.23 36.73 4.30
C VAL A 361 -35.46 36.14 3.57
N HIS A 362 -35.75 34.85 3.75
CA HIS A 362 -36.76 34.13 2.94
C HIS A 362 -38.23 34.32 3.28
N ILE A 363 -38.61 35.22 4.18
CA ILE A 363 -40.04 35.36 4.48
C ILE A 363 -40.70 36.52 3.74
N ASP A 364 -40.07 37.68 3.49
CA ASP A 364 -40.87 38.85 3.04
C ASP A 364 -40.32 39.77 1.91
N ASP A 365 -39.01 39.87 1.58
CA ASP A 365 -38.51 41.04 0.78
C ASP A 365 -37.79 40.76 -0.58
N VAL A 366 -37.39 39.54 -0.94
CA VAL A 366 -36.67 39.26 -2.21
C VAL A 366 -37.58 38.58 -3.27
N PRO A 367 -37.64 39.09 -4.52
CA PRO A 367 -38.45 38.46 -5.57
C PRO A 367 -38.00 37.02 -5.84
N ALA A 368 -38.96 36.09 -5.92
CA ALA A 368 -38.71 34.65 -6.14
C ALA A 368 -37.85 34.35 -7.39
N ALA A 369 -37.83 35.26 -8.36
CA ALA A 369 -37.03 35.17 -9.58
C ALA A 369 -35.52 35.40 -9.37
N ALA A 370 -35.09 36.01 -8.25
CA ALA A 370 -33.68 36.31 -7.95
C ALA A 370 -32.98 35.23 -7.10
N ARG A 371 -33.76 34.40 -6.39
CA ARG A 371 -33.27 33.30 -5.54
C ARG A 371 -32.33 32.29 -6.25
N PRO A 372 -32.63 31.79 -7.48
CA PRO A 372 -31.74 30.84 -8.15
C PRO A 372 -30.40 31.48 -8.57
N ALA A 373 -30.38 32.79 -8.87
CA ALA A 373 -29.15 33.51 -9.20
C ALA A 373 -28.22 33.65 -7.98
N ILE A 374 -28.77 33.93 -6.80
CA ILE A 374 -28.03 34.01 -5.53
C ILE A 374 -27.40 32.65 -5.20
N LEU A 375 -28.16 31.56 -5.32
CA LEU A 375 -27.65 30.21 -5.11
C LEU A 375 -26.56 29.83 -6.11
N ALA A 376 -26.71 30.20 -7.38
CA ALA A 376 -25.66 29.96 -8.38
C ALA A 376 -24.35 30.70 -8.06
N ARG A 377 -24.43 31.93 -7.54
CA ARG A 377 -23.24 32.69 -7.07
C ARG A 377 -22.57 32.00 -5.89
N ARG A 378 -23.36 31.53 -4.92
CA ARG A 378 -22.85 30.81 -3.75
C ARG A 378 -22.23 29.45 -4.11
N LEU A 379 -22.85 28.71 -5.03
CA LEU A 379 -22.26 27.48 -5.56
C LEU A 379 -20.93 27.76 -6.27
N LEU A 380 -20.87 28.85 -7.04
CA LEU A 380 -19.65 29.26 -7.74
C LEU A 380 -18.54 29.65 -6.76
N SER A 381 -18.83 30.40 -5.69
CA SER A 381 -17.85 30.72 -4.65
C SER A 381 -17.39 29.47 -3.87
N LEU A 382 -18.30 28.54 -3.60
CA LEU A 382 -18.00 27.26 -2.95
C LEU A 382 -17.10 26.38 -3.83
N LEU A 383 -17.33 26.35 -5.15
CA LEU A 383 -16.52 25.60 -6.11
C LEU A 383 -15.13 26.23 -6.33
N GLN A 384 -15.04 27.56 -6.42
CA GLN A 384 -13.78 28.27 -6.70
C GLN A 384 -12.86 28.40 -5.49
N GLU A 385 -13.42 28.67 -4.31
CA GLU A 385 -12.64 28.98 -3.10
C GLU A 385 -12.87 27.97 -1.97
N GLY A 386 -14.12 27.57 -1.73
CA GLY A 386 -14.51 26.73 -0.58
C GLY A 386 -13.87 25.33 -0.58
N ILE A 387 -14.14 24.53 -1.60
CA ILE A 387 -13.60 23.16 -1.71
C ILE A 387 -12.05 23.15 -1.80
N PRO A 388 -11.39 23.91 -2.70
CA PRO A 388 -9.93 23.84 -2.83
C PRO A 388 -9.20 24.33 -1.57
N SER A 389 -9.69 25.39 -0.91
CA SER A 389 -9.10 25.86 0.34
C SER A 389 -9.22 24.83 1.47
N HIS A 390 -10.37 24.13 1.56
CA HIS A 390 -10.57 23.03 2.51
C HIS A 390 -9.61 21.85 2.24
N VAL A 391 -9.43 21.46 0.97
CA VAL A 391 -8.48 20.39 0.60
C VAL A 391 -7.05 20.76 1.02
N VAL A 392 -6.63 22.00 0.77
CA VAL A 392 -5.30 22.48 1.19
C VAL A 392 -5.19 22.51 2.71
N ALA A 393 -6.17 23.08 3.42
CA ALA A 393 -6.15 23.18 4.88
C ALA A 393 -6.11 21.80 5.56
N THR A 394 -6.96 20.86 5.12
CA THR A 394 -6.99 19.49 5.63
C THR A 394 -5.69 18.74 5.30
N SER A 395 -5.12 18.94 4.10
CA SER A 395 -3.81 18.35 3.76
C SER A 395 -2.67 18.89 4.63
N GLN A 396 -2.68 20.18 4.99
CA GLN A 396 -1.68 20.77 5.90
C GLN A 396 -1.83 20.22 7.32
N LEU A 397 -3.06 20.05 7.79
CA LEU A 397 -3.35 19.49 9.10
C LEU A 397 -2.97 18.00 9.19
N SER A 398 -3.29 17.25 8.14
CA SER A 398 -2.87 15.87 7.96
C SER A 398 -1.34 15.76 7.91
N ASN A 399 -0.64 16.59 7.14
CA ASN A 399 0.83 16.59 7.11
C ASN A 399 1.47 16.95 8.46
N LYS A 400 0.83 17.80 9.27
CA LYS A 400 1.33 18.22 10.58
C LYS A 400 1.23 17.11 11.64
N TYR A 401 0.15 16.33 11.64
CA TYR A 401 -0.11 15.28 12.64
C TYR A 401 0.10 13.85 12.11
N GLY A 402 0.19 13.70 10.79
CA GLY A 402 0.35 12.45 10.07
C GLY A 402 1.74 11.84 10.20
N ARG A 403 2.01 10.84 9.36
CA ARG A 403 3.27 10.09 9.38
C ARG A 403 4.48 11.01 9.10
N PRO A 404 5.63 10.82 9.79
CA PRO A 404 6.83 11.59 9.51
C PRO A 404 7.34 11.31 8.09
N SER A 405 7.98 12.32 7.48
CA SER A 405 8.45 12.25 6.09
C SER A 405 9.40 11.08 5.85
N ARG A 406 9.49 10.61 4.59
CA ARG A 406 10.34 9.46 4.22
C ARG A 406 11.80 9.65 4.64
N LEU A 407 12.32 10.88 4.56
CA LEU A 407 13.67 11.21 5.01
C LEU A 407 13.87 10.91 6.50
N VAL A 408 12.88 11.23 7.35
CA VAL A 408 12.92 10.95 8.80
C VAL A 408 12.80 9.45 9.08
N ARG A 409 12.10 8.69 8.25
CA ARG A 409 11.97 7.24 8.43
C ARG A 409 13.22 6.47 7.99
N TYR A 410 13.85 6.92 6.89
CA TYR A 410 14.93 6.19 6.24
C TYR A 410 16.33 6.72 6.57
N TRP A 411 16.50 7.81 7.34
CA TRP A 411 17.85 8.28 7.67
C TRP A 411 18.66 7.28 8.49
N VAL A 412 18.05 6.50 9.40
CA VAL A 412 18.80 5.50 10.19
C VAL A 412 19.36 4.40 9.27
N PRO A 413 18.55 3.73 8.43
CA PRO A 413 19.09 2.84 7.40
C PRO A 413 20.04 3.54 6.42
N ALA A 414 19.77 4.78 6.01
CA ALA A 414 20.60 5.49 5.03
C ALA A 414 21.97 5.87 5.60
N VAL A 415 22.05 6.29 6.86
CA VAL A 415 23.31 6.56 7.57
C VAL A 415 24.03 5.25 7.88
N ALA A 416 23.31 4.21 8.30
CA ALA A 416 23.89 2.88 8.46
C ALA A 416 24.42 2.33 7.13
N LEU A 417 23.70 2.55 6.03
CA LEU A 417 24.11 2.18 4.67
C LEU A 417 25.24 3.05 4.17
N LEU A 418 25.30 4.35 4.50
CA LEU A 418 26.43 5.22 4.15
C LEU A 418 27.71 4.84 4.92
N LEU A 419 27.58 4.58 6.22
CA LEU A 419 28.69 4.14 7.07
C LEU A 419 29.16 2.72 6.67
N SER A 420 28.21 1.81 6.42
CA SER A 420 28.53 0.49 5.89
C SER A 420 28.93 0.53 4.42
N SER A 421 28.56 1.56 3.66
CA SER A 421 28.98 1.70 2.27
C SER A 421 30.48 1.87 2.22
N SER A 422 31.10 2.66 3.11
CA SER A 422 32.57 2.74 3.17
C SER A 422 33.24 1.38 3.41
N THR A 423 32.68 0.52 4.27
CA THR A 423 33.23 -0.81 4.55
C THR A 423 32.88 -1.86 3.49
N ILE A 424 31.65 -1.85 2.97
CA ILE A 424 31.17 -2.71 1.88
C ILE A 424 31.90 -2.38 0.59
N LEU A 425 32.11 -1.10 0.29
CA LEU A 425 32.85 -0.64 -0.88
C LEU A 425 34.32 -1.08 -0.76
N ARG A 426 34.94 -0.91 0.41
CA ARG A 426 36.29 -1.47 0.67
C ARG A 426 36.32 -2.99 0.54
N LEU A 427 35.32 -3.72 1.06
CA LEU A 427 35.25 -5.17 0.96
C LEU A 427 35.05 -5.63 -0.49
N LEU A 428 34.17 -4.97 -1.25
CA LEU A 428 33.93 -5.28 -2.66
C LEU A 428 35.15 -4.99 -3.52
N PHE A 429 35.77 -3.82 -3.40
CA PHE A 429 36.96 -3.46 -4.21
C PHE A 429 38.20 -4.28 -3.82
N ASN A 430 38.37 -4.61 -2.54
CA ASN A 430 39.55 -5.35 -2.07
C ASN A 430 39.40 -6.88 -2.22
N ARG A 431 38.20 -7.38 -2.58
CA ARG A 431 37.92 -8.80 -2.84
C ARG A 431 37.21 -9.04 -4.19
N GLN A 432 37.43 -8.18 -5.19
CA GLN A 432 36.83 -8.37 -6.51
C GLN A 432 37.21 -9.72 -7.12
N ASP A 433 38.48 -10.10 -6.98
CA ASP A 433 38.98 -11.37 -7.48
C ASP A 433 38.30 -12.56 -6.77
N ASP A 434 38.16 -12.50 -5.44
CA ASP A 434 37.45 -13.53 -4.66
C ASP A 434 35.96 -13.62 -5.03
N ILE A 435 35.31 -12.50 -5.34
CA ILE A 435 33.89 -12.50 -5.73
C ILE A 435 33.72 -13.06 -7.15
N VAL A 436 34.61 -12.70 -8.06
CA VAL A 436 34.59 -13.22 -9.44
C VAL A 436 34.88 -14.72 -9.46
N THR A 437 35.84 -15.20 -8.67
CA THR A 437 36.09 -16.64 -8.52
C THR A 437 34.89 -17.32 -7.87
N TRP A 438 34.31 -16.77 -6.80
CA TRP A 438 33.14 -17.36 -6.16
C TRP A 438 31.92 -17.45 -7.08
N ILE A 439 31.65 -16.43 -7.91
CA ILE A 439 30.57 -16.47 -8.91
C ILE A 439 30.87 -17.48 -10.01
N ARG A 440 32.12 -17.55 -10.49
CA ARG A 440 32.54 -18.53 -11.49
C ARG A 440 32.44 -19.95 -10.97
N ASP A 441 32.90 -20.19 -9.75
CA ASP A 441 32.89 -21.49 -9.07
C ASP A 441 31.47 -21.91 -8.73
N PHE A 442 30.62 -20.98 -8.27
CA PHE A 442 29.19 -21.24 -8.07
C PHE A 442 28.49 -21.58 -9.39
N GLY A 443 28.81 -20.85 -10.46
CA GLY A 443 28.28 -21.12 -11.80
C GLY A 443 28.72 -22.47 -12.35
N ALA A 444 29.99 -22.83 -12.18
CA ALA A 444 30.53 -24.13 -12.56
C ALA A 444 29.89 -25.26 -11.73
N THR A 445 29.82 -25.11 -10.41
CA THR A 445 29.21 -26.09 -9.51
C THR A 445 27.72 -26.30 -9.80
N THR A 446 26.98 -25.23 -10.09
CA THR A 446 25.56 -25.33 -10.46
C THR A 446 25.38 -26.04 -11.80
N ARG A 447 26.25 -25.75 -12.77
CA ARG A 447 26.26 -26.41 -14.08
C ARG A 447 26.55 -27.90 -13.92
N ASP A 448 27.61 -28.25 -13.20
CA ASP A 448 28.05 -29.63 -13.01
C ASP A 448 27.01 -30.43 -12.20
N PHE A 449 26.39 -29.81 -11.20
CA PHE A 449 25.26 -30.40 -10.48
C PHE A 449 24.09 -30.69 -11.43
N TRP A 450 23.69 -29.72 -12.27
CA TRP A 450 22.58 -29.92 -13.20
C TRP A 450 22.85 -31.02 -14.24
N PHE A 451 24.04 -31.01 -14.86
CA PHE A 451 24.37 -32.01 -15.87
C PHE A 451 24.56 -33.41 -15.28
N ASN A 452 25.37 -33.55 -14.23
CA ASN A 452 25.73 -34.87 -13.69
C ASN A 452 24.61 -35.50 -12.85
N TRP A 453 23.79 -34.70 -12.15
CA TRP A 453 22.79 -35.23 -11.21
C TRP A 453 21.35 -35.15 -11.69
N VAL A 454 21.05 -34.35 -12.71
CA VAL A 454 19.68 -34.24 -13.27
C VAL A 454 19.63 -34.71 -14.71
N VAL A 455 20.48 -34.17 -15.60
CA VAL A 455 20.40 -34.46 -17.03
C VAL A 455 20.90 -35.86 -17.38
N GLU A 456 22.09 -36.23 -16.91
CA GLU A 456 22.73 -37.50 -17.22
C GLU A 456 21.94 -38.72 -16.69
N PRO A 457 21.42 -38.72 -15.44
CA PRO A 457 20.58 -39.81 -14.95
C PRO A 457 19.23 -39.90 -15.69
N VAL A 458 18.58 -38.78 -16.02
CA VAL A 458 17.34 -38.77 -16.83
C VAL A 458 17.60 -39.35 -18.21
N ARG A 459 18.71 -38.98 -18.85
CA ARG A 459 19.12 -39.51 -20.16
C ARG A 459 19.37 -41.01 -20.08
N LYS A 460 20.00 -41.49 -19.01
CA LYS A 460 20.24 -42.93 -18.78
C LYS A 460 18.93 -43.69 -18.58
N VAL A 461 18.01 -43.20 -17.74
CA VAL A 461 16.69 -43.82 -17.52
C VAL A 461 15.88 -43.89 -18.83
N ILE A 462 15.85 -42.80 -19.62
CA ILE A 462 15.19 -42.77 -20.94
C ILE A 462 15.86 -43.73 -21.92
N GLY A 463 17.20 -43.81 -21.89
CA GLY A 463 17.98 -44.73 -22.73
C GLY A 463 17.66 -46.20 -22.45
N THR A 464 17.55 -46.58 -21.17
CA THR A 464 17.21 -47.95 -20.73
C THR A 464 15.77 -48.34 -21.06
N ILE A 465 14.82 -47.39 -21.03
CA ILE A 465 13.42 -47.65 -21.40
C ILE A 465 13.25 -47.80 -22.93
N ARG A 466 14.12 -47.16 -23.72
CA ARG A 466 13.98 -47.09 -25.19
C ARG A 466 14.74 -48.19 -25.95
N HIS A 467 15.81 -48.77 -25.39
CA HIS A 467 16.55 -49.86 -26.05
C HIS A 467 16.03 -51.22 -25.59
N ASP A 468 15.68 -52.09 -26.54
CA ASP A 468 15.29 -53.46 -26.27
C ASP A 468 16.50 -54.23 -25.71
N SER A 469 16.37 -54.68 -24.47
CA SER A 469 17.39 -55.26 -23.59
C SER A 469 18.06 -56.55 -24.10
N ASN A 470 17.68 -57.05 -25.27
CA ASN A 470 18.00 -58.41 -25.72
C ASN A 470 19.11 -58.50 -26.77
N GLU A 471 19.46 -57.41 -27.46
CA GLU A 471 20.21 -57.55 -28.72
C GLU A 471 21.73 -57.41 -28.60
N GLU A 472 22.29 -56.64 -27.67
CA GLU A 472 23.76 -56.40 -27.69
C GLU A 472 24.55 -57.34 -26.79
N ILE A 473 24.07 -57.61 -25.57
CA ILE A 473 24.85 -58.37 -24.57
C ILE A 473 24.57 -59.87 -24.66
N ALA A 474 23.40 -60.26 -25.18
CA ALA A 474 23.11 -61.67 -25.40
C ALA A 474 23.91 -62.26 -26.57
N ILE A 475 24.37 -61.48 -27.54
CA ILE A 475 25.01 -62.05 -28.74
C ILE A 475 26.43 -62.55 -28.44
N MET A 476 27.25 -61.77 -27.70
CA MET A 476 28.63 -62.19 -27.38
C MET A 476 28.68 -63.36 -26.37
N SER A 477 27.81 -63.35 -25.34
CA SER A 477 27.77 -64.43 -24.35
C SER A 477 27.07 -65.70 -24.86
N ARG A 478 26.12 -65.58 -25.80
CA ARG A 478 25.50 -66.76 -26.42
C ARG A 478 26.45 -67.46 -27.37
N ASP A 479 27.30 -66.73 -28.09
CA ASP A 479 28.25 -67.35 -29.01
C ASP A 479 29.35 -68.10 -28.26
N SER A 480 29.89 -67.53 -27.17
CA SER A 480 30.86 -68.20 -26.31
C SER A 480 30.23 -69.41 -25.59
N LEU A 481 29.03 -69.24 -25.02
CA LEU A 481 28.29 -70.33 -24.37
C LEU A 481 27.87 -71.44 -25.34
N LYS A 482 27.54 -71.10 -26.59
CA LYS A 482 27.21 -72.07 -27.64
C LYS A 482 28.44 -72.88 -28.03
N ALA A 483 29.59 -72.23 -28.19
CA ALA A 483 30.85 -72.90 -28.49
C ALA A 483 31.26 -73.85 -27.35
N ASP A 484 31.15 -73.40 -26.09
CA ASP A 484 31.50 -74.22 -24.92
C ASP A 484 30.51 -75.38 -24.71
N ARG A 485 29.21 -75.19 -24.98
CA ARG A 485 28.21 -76.29 -24.98
C ARG A 485 28.45 -77.31 -26.09
N GLU A 486 28.81 -76.84 -27.28
CA GLU A 486 29.15 -77.73 -28.40
C GLU A 486 30.45 -78.52 -28.12
N SER A 487 31.42 -77.90 -27.44
CA SER A 487 32.62 -78.59 -26.97
C SER A 487 32.26 -79.69 -25.96
N LEU A 488 31.43 -79.37 -24.96
CA LEU A 488 30.94 -80.33 -23.96
C LEU A 488 30.18 -81.50 -24.61
N GLU A 489 29.33 -81.20 -25.59
CA GLU A 489 28.57 -82.19 -26.36
C GLU A 489 29.49 -83.21 -27.03
N ARG A 490 30.54 -82.74 -27.72
CA ARG A 490 31.54 -83.61 -28.37
C ARG A 490 32.28 -84.47 -27.34
N MET A 491 32.76 -83.86 -26.25
CA MET A 491 33.53 -84.60 -25.24
C MET A 491 32.72 -85.67 -24.51
N VAL A 492 31.42 -85.42 -24.24
CA VAL A 492 30.55 -86.40 -23.57
C VAL A 492 30.16 -87.53 -24.53
N VAL A 493 29.91 -87.21 -25.80
CA VAL A 493 29.67 -88.22 -26.85
C VAL A 493 30.90 -89.12 -27.02
N ASP A 494 32.10 -88.53 -27.12
CA ASP A 494 33.34 -89.30 -27.24
C ASP A 494 33.59 -90.16 -25.99
N PHE A 495 33.28 -89.63 -24.79
CA PHE A 495 33.38 -90.38 -23.55
C PHE A 495 32.43 -91.59 -23.51
N ALA A 496 31.20 -91.43 -24.00
CA ALA A 496 30.20 -92.50 -24.05
C ALA A 496 30.60 -93.63 -25.03
N LEU A 497 31.28 -93.28 -26.13
CA LEU A 497 31.81 -94.25 -27.09
C LEU A 497 32.96 -95.08 -26.51
N ASP A 498 33.89 -94.41 -25.83
CA ASP A 498 35.07 -95.08 -25.27
C ASP A 498 34.75 -95.94 -24.03
N TYR A 499 33.67 -95.60 -23.32
CA TYR A 499 33.23 -96.33 -22.13
C TYR A 499 31.72 -96.66 -22.16
N PRO A 500 31.29 -97.60 -23.02
CA PRO A 500 29.87 -97.95 -23.21
C PRO A 500 29.22 -98.50 -21.93
N GLU A 501 30.03 -99.07 -21.04
CA GLU A 501 29.64 -99.63 -19.74
C GLU A 501 28.96 -98.60 -18.81
N PHE A 502 29.30 -97.30 -18.93
CA PHE A 502 28.73 -96.25 -18.09
C PHE A 502 27.57 -95.49 -18.74
N ALA A 503 27.48 -95.52 -20.07
CA ALA A 503 26.48 -94.78 -20.84
C ALA A 503 25.21 -95.59 -21.10
N ALA A 504 25.33 -96.84 -21.55
CA ALA A 504 24.20 -97.68 -21.96
C ALA A 504 24.09 -99.01 -21.20
N GLY A 505 25.07 -99.35 -20.35
CA GLY A 505 25.09 -100.61 -19.59
C GLY A 505 25.31 -101.86 -20.45
N ASN A 506 25.64 -101.68 -21.74
CA ASN A 506 25.84 -102.71 -22.76
C ASN A 506 27.28 -102.68 -23.31
N ALA A 507 27.68 -103.68 -24.10
CA ALA A 507 29.04 -103.80 -24.64
C ALA A 507 29.37 -102.83 -25.80
N SER A 508 28.37 -102.19 -26.42
CA SER A 508 28.53 -101.21 -27.50
C SER A 508 27.34 -100.24 -27.55
N VAL A 509 27.55 -98.97 -27.91
CA VAL A 509 26.50 -97.93 -28.02
C VAL A 509 25.91 -97.90 -29.44
N SER A 510 24.58 -97.93 -29.57
CA SER A 510 23.88 -97.83 -30.87
C SER A 510 23.74 -96.36 -31.33
N GLN A 511 23.64 -96.12 -32.64
CA GLN A 511 23.57 -94.77 -33.22
C GLN A 511 22.33 -93.97 -32.78
N SER A 512 21.22 -94.64 -32.43
CA SER A 512 20.04 -93.98 -31.84
C SER A 512 20.28 -93.49 -30.41
N GLU A 513 21.04 -94.24 -29.62
CA GLU A 513 21.36 -93.89 -28.23
C GLU A 513 22.35 -92.72 -28.16
N LEU A 514 23.22 -92.59 -29.18
CA LEU A 514 24.10 -91.42 -29.34
C LEU A 514 23.34 -90.12 -29.55
N VAL A 515 22.24 -90.15 -30.31
CA VAL A 515 21.38 -88.97 -30.52
C VAL A 515 20.64 -88.59 -29.23
N ASP A 516 20.22 -89.59 -28.46
CA ASP A 516 19.58 -89.39 -27.15
C ASP A 516 20.56 -88.88 -26.09
N ILE A 517 21.81 -89.34 -26.10
CA ILE A 517 22.86 -88.78 -25.23
C ILE A 517 23.15 -87.33 -25.64
N ARG A 518 23.18 -87.05 -26.95
CA ARG A 518 23.42 -85.70 -27.47
C ARG A 518 22.32 -84.72 -27.05
N SER A 519 21.05 -85.10 -27.13
CA SER A 519 19.94 -84.27 -26.65
C SER A 519 19.98 -84.05 -25.14
N LYS A 520 20.25 -85.11 -24.35
CA LYS A 520 20.41 -85.02 -22.90
C LYS A 520 21.58 -84.12 -22.48
N VAL A 521 22.69 -84.14 -23.21
CA VAL A 521 23.84 -83.26 -22.93
C VAL A 521 23.52 -81.80 -23.28
N ARG A 522 22.70 -81.53 -24.31
CA ARG A 522 22.19 -80.17 -24.59
C ARG A 522 21.28 -79.65 -23.47
N GLU A 523 20.57 -80.54 -22.80
CA GLU A 523 19.80 -80.25 -21.57
C GLU A 523 20.70 -80.15 -20.32
N GLY A 524 21.99 -80.46 -20.44
CA GLY A 524 22.99 -80.36 -19.40
C GLY A 524 23.19 -81.63 -18.56
N ASP A 525 22.57 -82.73 -18.94
CA ASP A 525 22.70 -84.02 -18.25
C ASP A 525 24.01 -84.73 -18.64
N VAL A 526 24.93 -84.80 -17.68
CA VAL A 526 26.25 -85.48 -17.81
C VAL A 526 26.32 -86.74 -16.94
N THR A 527 25.17 -87.33 -16.58
CA THR A 527 25.05 -88.50 -15.71
C THR A 527 25.98 -89.68 -16.07
N PRO A 528 26.17 -90.07 -17.36
CA PRO A 528 27.11 -91.14 -17.72
C PRO A 528 28.55 -90.88 -17.27
N VAL A 529 28.99 -89.62 -17.37
CA VAL A 529 30.33 -89.19 -17.00
C VAL A 529 30.48 -89.12 -15.49
N LEU A 530 29.44 -88.65 -14.79
CA LEU A 530 29.39 -88.59 -13.33
C LEU A 530 29.49 -89.98 -12.70
N ARG A 531 28.79 -90.99 -13.24
CA ARG A 531 28.89 -92.38 -12.78
C ARG A 531 30.31 -92.94 -12.91
N ALA A 532 30.99 -92.63 -14.02
CA ALA A 532 32.36 -93.05 -14.23
C ALA A 532 33.36 -92.31 -13.31
N TYR A 533 33.11 -91.03 -13.04
CA TYR A 533 33.86 -90.23 -12.07
C TYR A 533 33.70 -90.77 -10.64
N GLU A 534 32.47 -91.03 -10.18
CA GLU A 534 32.15 -91.58 -8.86
C GLU A 534 32.78 -92.95 -8.63
N LYS A 535 32.72 -93.84 -9.64
CA LYS A 535 33.37 -95.15 -9.56
C LYS A 535 34.89 -95.02 -9.60
N GLY A 536 35.43 -94.10 -10.40
CA GLY A 536 36.86 -93.84 -10.51
C GLY A 536 37.47 -93.27 -9.22
N LEU A 537 36.72 -92.43 -8.49
CA LEU A 537 37.12 -91.88 -7.19
C LEU A 537 37.34 -92.95 -6.11
N ARG A 538 36.57 -94.05 -6.16
CA ARG A 538 36.72 -95.15 -5.19
C ARG A 538 38.06 -95.88 -5.35
N HIS A 539 38.63 -95.91 -6.56
CA HIS A 539 39.92 -96.53 -6.86
C HIS A 539 40.80 -95.62 -7.73
N PRO A 540 41.40 -94.58 -7.13
CA PRO A 540 41.97 -93.46 -7.86
C PRO A 540 43.18 -93.85 -8.73
N PHE A 541 44.08 -94.69 -8.22
CA PHE A 541 45.29 -95.06 -8.95
C PHE A 541 44.99 -95.96 -10.16
N VAL A 542 44.08 -96.91 -10.02
CA VAL A 542 43.71 -97.84 -11.11
C VAL A 542 42.89 -97.11 -12.18
N ALA A 543 41.95 -96.26 -11.77
CA ALA A 543 41.10 -95.52 -12.69
C ALA A 543 41.84 -94.39 -13.42
N ALA A 544 42.92 -93.84 -12.83
CA ALA A 544 43.80 -92.89 -13.50
C ALA A 544 44.65 -93.58 -14.59
N VAL A 545 45.21 -94.76 -14.30
CA VAL A 545 46.01 -95.53 -15.28
C VAL A 545 45.14 -96.05 -16.44
N LYS A 546 43.89 -96.43 -16.17
CA LYS A 546 42.93 -96.86 -17.21
C LYS A 546 42.38 -95.70 -18.06
N GLY A 547 42.60 -94.44 -17.64
CA GLY A 547 42.19 -93.22 -18.35
C GLY A 547 40.77 -92.74 -18.06
N ASN A 548 39.90 -93.57 -17.49
CA ASN A 548 38.48 -93.26 -17.26
C ASN A 548 38.29 -92.08 -16.29
N LEU A 549 39.13 -91.99 -15.25
CA LEU A 549 39.02 -90.93 -14.23
C LEU A 549 39.54 -89.58 -14.74
N VAL A 550 40.67 -89.57 -15.45
CA VAL A 550 41.26 -88.32 -15.98
C VAL A 550 40.32 -87.68 -17.00
N ARG A 551 39.73 -88.48 -17.89
CA ARG A 551 38.82 -87.97 -18.92
C ARG A 551 37.48 -87.50 -18.36
N SER A 552 36.91 -88.22 -17.40
CA SER A 552 35.68 -87.78 -16.72
C SER A 552 35.89 -86.49 -15.91
N LEU A 553 37.07 -86.32 -15.31
CA LEU A 553 37.45 -85.07 -14.64
C LEU A 553 37.62 -83.91 -15.62
N LEU A 554 38.24 -84.11 -16.79
CA LEU A 554 38.35 -83.08 -17.83
C LEU A 554 36.98 -82.62 -18.35
N VAL A 555 36.06 -83.57 -18.57
CA VAL A 555 34.67 -83.25 -18.95
C VAL A 555 33.98 -82.44 -17.84
N GLN A 556 34.24 -82.77 -16.57
CA GLN A 556 33.64 -82.05 -15.45
C GLN A 556 34.20 -80.63 -15.29
N VAL A 557 35.48 -80.40 -15.59
CA VAL A 557 36.07 -79.04 -15.67
C VAL A 557 35.42 -78.21 -16.78
N GLN A 558 35.08 -78.83 -17.91
CA GLN A 558 34.40 -78.14 -19.01
C GLN A 558 32.92 -77.89 -18.70
N LYS A 559 32.27 -78.81 -17.99
CA LYS A 559 30.93 -78.63 -17.44
C LYS A 559 30.88 -77.44 -16.46
N THR A 560 31.85 -77.33 -15.55
CA THR A 560 31.93 -76.19 -14.62
C THR A 560 32.24 -74.89 -15.34
N LYS A 561 33.04 -74.89 -16.42
CA LYS A 561 33.25 -73.71 -17.28
C LYS A 561 31.93 -73.23 -17.91
N VAL A 562 31.16 -74.15 -18.50
CA VAL A 562 29.85 -73.84 -19.09
C VAL A 562 28.87 -73.34 -18.02
N ASP A 563 28.75 -74.03 -16.89
CA ASP A 563 27.81 -73.65 -15.82
C ASP A 563 28.18 -72.30 -15.19
N LEU A 564 29.48 -72.01 -15.05
CA LEU A 564 29.98 -70.71 -14.62
C LEU A 564 29.65 -69.62 -15.64
N GLU A 565 29.81 -69.88 -16.94
CA GLU A 565 29.49 -68.92 -17.99
C GLU A 565 27.97 -68.64 -18.08
N VAL A 566 27.13 -69.66 -17.90
CA VAL A 566 25.66 -69.49 -17.76
C VAL A 566 25.34 -68.63 -16.54
N ALA A 567 25.98 -68.90 -15.40
CA ALA A 567 25.76 -68.12 -14.18
C ALA A 567 26.22 -66.66 -14.34
N ILE A 568 27.37 -66.43 -14.98
CA ILE A 568 27.88 -65.09 -15.27
C ILE A 568 26.93 -64.34 -16.22
N SER A 569 26.43 -65.01 -17.27
CA SER A 569 25.42 -64.43 -18.16
C SER A 569 24.10 -64.13 -17.44
N GLY A 570 23.72 -64.94 -16.45
CA GLY A 570 22.54 -64.68 -15.60
C GLY A 570 22.72 -63.47 -14.67
N ILE A 571 23.93 -63.26 -14.13
CA ILE A 571 24.27 -62.08 -13.31
C ILE A 571 24.21 -60.81 -14.15
N ASP A 572 24.72 -60.84 -15.37
CA ASP A 572 24.66 -59.69 -16.27
C ASP A 572 23.20 -59.29 -16.61
N ALA A 573 22.35 -60.29 -16.89
CA ALA A 573 20.91 -60.06 -17.06
C ALA A 573 20.23 -59.48 -15.81
N LEU A 574 20.64 -59.90 -14.60
CA LEU A 574 20.13 -59.35 -13.35
C LEU A 574 20.59 -57.90 -13.12
N LEU A 575 21.87 -57.60 -13.31
CA LEU A 575 22.40 -56.23 -13.23
C LEU A 575 21.72 -55.32 -14.25
N LYS A 576 21.42 -55.83 -15.44
CA LYS A 576 20.65 -55.12 -16.45
C LYS A 576 19.20 -54.86 -16.03
N SER A 577 18.52 -55.87 -15.50
CA SER A 577 17.14 -55.72 -15.01
C SER A 577 17.01 -54.73 -13.84
N GLN A 578 18.07 -54.53 -13.07
CA GLN A 578 18.13 -53.58 -11.96
C GLN A 578 18.74 -52.22 -12.33
N GLU A 579 19.21 -52.05 -13.56
CA GLU A 579 19.79 -50.79 -14.04
C GLU A 579 18.81 -49.62 -13.91
N LEU A 580 17.54 -49.87 -14.18
CA LEU A 580 16.47 -48.87 -14.05
C LEU A 580 16.24 -48.49 -12.57
N VAL A 581 16.29 -49.45 -11.65
CA VAL A 581 16.18 -49.19 -10.21
C VAL A 581 17.38 -48.37 -9.72
N PHE A 582 18.60 -48.73 -10.12
CA PHE A 582 19.80 -47.95 -9.82
C PHE A 582 19.74 -46.54 -10.45
N GLY A 583 19.17 -46.40 -11.64
CA GLY A 583 18.90 -45.11 -12.29
C GLY A 583 17.95 -44.23 -11.49
N PHE A 584 16.84 -44.77 -10.99
CA PHE A 584 15.89 -44.02 -10.14
C PHE A 584 16.46 -43.67 -8.77
N ILE A 585 17.23 -44.57 -8.16
CA ILE A 585 17.91 -44.31 -6.88
C ILE A 585 18.94 -43.17 -7.03
N GLY A 586 19.69 -43.11 -8.13
CA GLY A 586 20.63 -42.03 -8.43
C GLY A 586 19.96 -40.68 -8.74
N LEU A 587 18.76 -40.71 -9.34
CA LEU A 587 17.97 -39.52 -9.71
C LEU A 587 17.32 -38.82 -8.50
N THR A 588 16.89 -39.61 -7.51
CA THR A 588 16.05 -39.13 -6.39
C THR A 588 16.71 -38.01 -5.56
N PRO A 589 18.00 -38.08 -5.16
CA PRO A 589 18.66 -37.01 -4.43
C PRO A 589 18.73 -35.69 -5.22
N GLY A 590 19.00 -35.75 -6.53
CA GLY A 590 19.12 -34.57 -7.39
C GLY A 590 17.81 -33.80 -7.55
N ILE A 591 16.70 -34.53 -7.69
CA ILE A 591 15.35 -33.92 -7.75
C ILE A 591 14.97 -33.31 -6.42
N LEU A 592 15.23 -34.00 -5.30
CA LEU A 592 14.86 -33.52 -3.96
C LEU A 592 15.60 -32.22 -3.62
N VAL A 593 16.90 -32.15 -3.92
CA VAL A 593 17.70 -30.92 -3.73
C VAL A 593 17.20 -29.79 -4.63
N SER A 594 16.91 -30.06 -5.90
CA SER A 594 16.39 -29.05 -6.84
C SER A 594 15.03 -28.48 -6.42
N VAL A 595 14.12 -29.34 -5.97
CA VAL A 595 12.81 -28.94 -5.43
C VAL A 595 12.98 -28.17 -4.11
N GLY A 596 13.89 -28.59 -3.24
CA GLY A 596 14.22 -27.88 -2.00
C GLY A 596 14.73 -26.46 -2.24
N ILE A 597 15.66 -26.29 -3.19
CA ILE A 597 16.18 -24.99 -3.61
C ILE A 597 15.07 -24.12 -4.21
N PHE A 598 14.24 -24.68 -5.09
CA PHE A 598 13.12 -23.95 -5.69
C PHE A 598 12.09 -23.49 -4.64
N GLN A 599 11.73 -24.35 -3.69
CA GLN A 599 10.82 -23.99 -2.60
C GLN A 599 11.44 -22.96 -1.65
N TYR A 600 12.74 -23.08 -1.34
CA TYR A 600 13.47 -22.10 -0.54
C TYR A 600 13.46 -20.72 -1.23
N LEU A 601 13.78 -20.67 -2.52
CA LEU A 601 13.77 -19.44 -3.31
C LEU A 601 12.36 -18.83 -3.36
N LYS A 602 11.33 -19.64 -3.64
CA LYS A 602 9.93 -19.19 -3.63
C LYS A 602 9.51 -18.63 -2.27
N THR A 603 9.97 -19.22 -1.17
CA THR A 603 9.65 -18.78 0.19
C THR A 603 10.37 -17.48 0.56
N VAL A 604 11.66 -17.37 0.25
CA VAL A 604 12.48 -16.18 0.53
C VAL A 604 12.03 -14.98 -0.29
N PHE A 605 11.71 -15.16 -1.57
CA PHE A 605 11.23 -14.07 -2.44
C PHE A 605 9.73 -13.81 -2.27
N GLY A 606 8.91 -14.83 -2.01
CA GLY A 606 7.46 -14.73 -1.84
C GLY A 606 6.99 -14.20 -0.48
N GLY A 607 7.78 -14.39 0.58
CA GLY A 607 7.41 -13.99 1.95
C GLY A 607 7.09 -12.50 2.13
N ARG A 608 7.70 -11.62 1.31
CA ARG A 608 7.42 -10.17 1.36
C ARG A 608 6.06 -9.81 0.77
N LYS A 609 5.61 -10.52 -0.28
CA LYS A 609 4.29 -10.31 -0.89
C LYS A 609 3.19 -10.87 0.04
N GLY A 610 3.39 -12.08 0.57
CA GLY A 610 2.48 -12.69 1.54
C GLY A 610 2.29 -11.87 2.81
N MET A 611 3.38 -11.32 3.38
CA MET A 611 3.29 -10.49 4.58
C MET A 611 2.56 -9.15 4.36
N ARG A 612 2.63 -8.57 3.14
CA ARG A 612 1.84 -7.37 2.79
C ARG A 612 0.35 -7.70 2.66
N HIS A 613 0.00 -8.80 1.98
CA HIS A 613 -1.39 -9.24 1.88
C HIS A 613 -1.98 -9.59 3.25
N SER A 614 -1.26 -10.34 4.10
CA SER A 614 -1.72 -10.66 5.46
C SER A 614 -1.93 -9.41 6.32
N LYS A 615 -1.04 -8.40 6.20
CA LYS A 615 -1.24 -7.09 6.86
C LYS A 615 -2.50 -6.37 6.38
N LYS A 616 -2.80 -6.39 5.08
CA LYS A 616 -4.02 -5.77 4.52
C LYS A 616 -5.28 -6.52 4.96
N ALA A 617 -5.30 -7.84 4.90
CA ALA A 617 -6.42 -8.66 5.41
C ALA A 617 -6.69 -8.41 6.90
N ARG A 618 -5.63 -8.32 7.72
CA ARG A 618 -5.77 -7.98 9.14
C ARG A 618 -6.30 -6.56 9.36
N ARG A 619 -5.99 -5.60 8.48
CA ARG A 619 -6.61 -4.27 8.51
C ARG A 619 -8.09 -4.36 8.17
N SER A 620 -8.48 -5.11 7.12
CA SER A 620 -9.88 -5.32 6.74
C SER A 620 -10.71 -5.89 7.89
N VAL A 621 -10.21 -6.92 8.59
CA VAL A 621 -10.89 -7.49 9.77
C VAL A 621 -11.03 -6.47 10.90
N ARG A 622 -10.04 -5.60 11.12
CA ARG A 622 -10.13 -4.55 12.14
C ARG A 622 -11.14 -3.46 11.76
N VAL A 623 -11.28 -3.13 10.48
CA VAL A 623 -12.31 -2.21 9.99
C VAL A 623 -13.70 -2.82 10.23
N LEU A 624 -13.90 -4.09 9.84
CA LEU A 624 -15.16 -4.81 10.08
C LEU A 624 -15.53 -4.83 11.58
N ARG A 625 -14.56 -5.06 12.46
CA ARG A 625 -14.77 -4.98 13.92
C ARG A 625 -15.09 -3.56 14.40
N ARG A 626 -14.54 -2.52 13.78
CA ARG A 626 -14.89 -1.13 14.12
C ARG A 626 -16.33 -0.84 13.72
N MET A 627 -16.76 -1.28 12.54
CA MET A 627 -18.14 -1.16 12.08
C MET A 627 -19.12 -1.86 13.03
N ASP A 628 -18.81 -3.10 13.44
CA ASP A 628 -19.58 -3.85 14.44
C ASP A 628 -19.71 -3.09 15.77
N LYS A 629 -18.60 -2.50 16.24
CA LYS A 629 -18.59 -1.69 17.47
C LYS A 629 -19.41 -0.40 17.32
N ILE A 630 -19.35 0.27 16.16
CA ILE A 630 -20.12 1.48 15.88
C ILE A 630 -21.62 1.13 15.89
N LEU A 631 -22.04 0.10 15.16
CA LEU A 631 -23.43 -0.35 15.10
C LEU A 631 -23.95 -0.81 16.47
N SER A 632 -23.16 -1.60 17.21
CA SER A 632 -23.54 -2.06 18.54
C SER A 632 -23.69 -0.90 19.53
N LYS A 633 -22.79 0.08 19.46
CA LYS A 633 -22.86 1.28 20.29
C LYS A 633 -24.08 2.13 19.92
N ALA A 634 -24.32 2.36 18.63
CA ALA A 634 -25.47 3.09 18.13
C ALA A 634 -26.80 2.42 18.52
N SER A 635 -26.88 1.08 18.43
CA SER A 635 -28.02 0.29 18.88
C SER A 635 -28.32 0.43 20.37
N SER A 636 -27.29 0.69 21.18
CA SER A 636 -27.44 0.85 22.64
C SER A 636 -27.81 2.29 23.02
N SER A 637 -27.42 3.28 22.22
CA SER A 637 -27.64 4.70 22.52
C SER A 637 -28.91 5.28 21.90
N SER A 638 -29.37 4.75 20.76
CA SER A 638 -30.53 5.29 20.04
C SER A 638 -31.83 4.60 20.46
N GLN A 639 -32.79 5.37 20.98
CA GLN A 639 -34.12 4.88 21.35
C GLN A 639 -35.03 4.60 20.13
N ASN A 640 -34.76 5.23 18.98
CA ASN A 640 -35.64 5.18 17.80
C ASN A 640 -35.17 4.19 16.71
N ASN A 641 -34.21 3.30 16.99
CA ASN A 641 -33.67 2.33 16.01
C ASN A 641 -33.04 2.97 14.75
N PHE A 642 -32.87 4.30 14.72
CA PHE A 642 -32.15 5.07 13.71
C PHE A 642 -30.75 5.40 14.21
N ILE A 643 -29.78 5.41 13.28
CA ILE A 643 -28.38 5.70 13.58
C ILE A 643 -28.17 7.21 13.72
N SER A 644 -27.28 7.65 14.62
CA SER A 644 -26.93 9.09 14.71
C SER A 644 -26.20 9.54 13.45
N TYR A 645 -26.30 10.82 13.07
CA TYR A 645 -25.60 11.38 11.90
C TYR A 645 -24.11 11.06 11.94
N ARG A 646 -23.47 11.31 13.10
CA ARG A 646 -22.09 10.93 13.37
C ARG A 646 -21.80 9.45 13.09
N ASP A 647 -22.59 8.53 13.66
CA ASP A 647 -22.31 7.09 13.55
C ASP A 647 -22.57 6.59 12.12
N HIS A 648 -23.55 7.18 11.42
CA HIS A 648 -23.83 6.90 10.01
C HIS A 648 -22.67 7.32 9.11
N GLY A 649 -22.20 8.55 9.25
CA GLY A 649 -21.06 9.04 8.49
C GLY A 649 -19.79 8.26 8.80
N LEU A 650 -19.56 7.86 10.07
CA LEU A 650 -18.44 6.97 10.44
C LEU A 650 -18.55 5.59 9.78
N LEU A 651 -19.76 5.03 9.67
CA LEU A 651 -20.00 3.77 8.98
C LEU A 651 -19.67 3.90 7.48
N VAL A 652 -20.16 4.94 6.81
CA VAL A 652 -19.86 5.20 5.39
C VAL A 652 -18.36 5.36 5.16
N CYS A 653 -17.66 6.05 6.06
CA CYS A 653 -16.20 6.17 6.04
C CYS A 653 -15.50 4.81 6.13
N GLU A 654 -15.92 3.95 7.07
CA GLU A 654 -15.31 2.61 7.24
C GLU A 654 -15.65 1.68 6.06
N VAL A 655 -16.87 1.76 5.50
CA VAL A 655 -17.25 1.05 4.26
C VAL A 655 -16.33 1.45 3.12
N HIS A 656 -16.07 2.75 2.93
CA HIS A 656 -15.16 3.25 1.90
C HIS A 656 -13.73 2.72 2.08
N VAL A 657 -13.19 2.78 3.30
CA VAL A 657 -11.85 2.25 3.62
C VAL A 657 -11.80 0.73 3.38
N LEU A 658 -12.84 0.00 3.77
CA LEU A 658 -12.92 -1.45 3.59
C LEU A 658 -12.97 -1.83 2.11
N ARG A 659 -13.72 -1.07 1.32
CA ARG A 659 -13.78 -1.21 -0.14
C ARG A 659 -12.41 -1.04 -0.79
N GLN A 660 -11.64 -0.04 -0.37
CA GLN A 660 -10.28 0.16 -0.89
C GLN A 660 -9.36 -1.02 -0.54
N LEU A 661 -9.45 -1.54 0.69
CA LEU A 661 -8.69 -2.70 1.12
C LEU A 661 -9.11 -3.99 0.40
N ALA A 662 -10.38 -4.09 0.00
CA ALA A 662 -10.93 -5.26 -0.71
C ALA A 662 -10.27 -5.49 -2.07
N TYR A 663 -9.97 -4.42 -2.83
CA TYR A 663 -9.27 -4.51 -4.13
C TYR A 663 -7.92 -5.24 -4.04
N ASP A 664 -7.27 -5.20 -2.87
CA ASP A 664 -5.96 -5.81 -2.66
C ASP A 664 -6.02 -7.21 -2.01
N VAL A 665 -7.15 -7.57 -1.42
CA VAL A 665 -7.29 -8.77 -0.56
C VAL A 665 -8.14 -9.85 -1.21
N LEU A 666 -9.19 -9.48 -1.95
CA LEU A 666 -10.16 -10.42 -2.52
C LEU A 666 -9.89 -10.69 -4.01
N PRO A 667 -10.20 -11.91 -4.50
CA PRO A 667 -10.25 -12.18 -5.95
C PRO A 667 -11.43 -11.45 -6.60
N GLY A 668 -11.31 -11.11 -7.89
CA GLY A 668 -12.22 -10.18 -8.57
C GLY A 668 -13.70 -10.59 -8.63
N ASP A 669 -14.01 -11.89 -8.60
CA ASP A 669 -15.39 -12.38 -8.64
C ASP A 669 -16.10 -12.15 -7.30
N VAL A 670 -15.50 -12.65 -6.21
CA VAL A 670 -15.94 -12.46 -4.82
C VAL A 670 -15.95 -10.98 -4.43
N GLN A 671 -15.04 -10.20 -5.02
CA GLN A 671 -14.96 -8.77 -4.77
C GLN A 671 -16.25 -8.04 -5.16
N LYS A 672 -16.91 -8.43 -6.25
CA LYS A 672 -18.14 -7.76 -6.69
C LYS A 672 -19.27 -7.98 -5.70
N GLU A 673 -19.50 -9.24 -5.32
CA GLU A 673 -20.48 -9.63 -4.29
C GLU A 673 -20.20 -8.91 -2.97
N PHE A 674 -18.91 -8.81 -2.58
CA PHE A 674 -18.52 -8.11 -1.35
C PHE A 674 -18.84 -6.62 -1.39
N ILE A 675 -18.64 -5.98 -2.54
CA ILE A 675 -18.97 -4.57 -2.72
C ILE A 675 -20.48 -4.36 -2.70
N GLU A 676 -21.25 -5.24 -3.35
CA GLU A 676 -22.72 -5.20 -3.33
C GLU A 676 -23.27 -5.31 -1.90
N ASP A 677 -22.76 -6.27 -1.11
CA ASP A 677 -23.13 -6.41 0.31
C ASP A 677 -22.75 -5.17 1.15
N LEU A 678 -21.60 -4.54 0.85
CA LEU A 678 -21.18 -3.30 1.51
C LEU A 678 -22.04 -2.09 1.13
N ASP A 679 -22.48 -2.01 -0.12
CA ASP A 679 -23.36 -0.96 -0.59
C ASP A 679 -24.77 -1.13 0.02
N GLU A 680 -25.25 -2.38 0.18
CA GLU A 680 -26.47 -2.68 0.94
C GLU A 680 -26.35 -2.16 2.38
N LEU A 681 -25.24 -2.45 3.06
CA LEU A 681 -24.98 -1.99 4.42
C LEU A 681 -24.98 -0.46 4.57
N ALA A 682 -24.42 0.26 3.59
CA ALA A 682 -24.40 1.72 3.59
C ALA A 682 -25.77 2.34 3.30
N SER A 683 -26.61 1.67 2.49
CA SER A 683 -27.92 2.17 2.06
C SER A 683 -29.03 2.01 3.12
N LEU A 684 -28.94 0.99 3.97
CA LEU A 684 -29.95 0.70 4.97
C LEU A 684 -29.89 1.72 6.12
N ARG A 685 -31.03 2.30 6.52
CA ARG A 685 -31.13 3.21 7.68
C ARG A 685 -31.43 2.49 9.01
N VAL A 686 -31.93 1.26 8.95
CA VAL A 686 -32.36 0.49 10.13
C VAL A 686 -31.20 -0.30 10.73
N ILE A 687 -30.83 0.00 11.98
CA ILE A 687 -29.66 -0.58 12.66
C ILE A 687 -29.73 -2.12 12.69
N ASN A 688 -30.91 -2.69 12.99
CA ASN A 688 -31.11 -4.13 13.04
C ASN A 688 -30.87 -4.84 11.70
N MET A 689 -31.17 -4.19 10.57
CA MET A 689 -30.88 -4.75 9.25
C MET A 689 -29.39 -4.62 8.93
N GLN A 690 -28.78 -3.49 9.26
CA GLN A 690 -27.34 -3.28 9.09
C GLN A 690 -26.50 -4.32 9.86
N ILE A 691 -26.88 -4.65 11.10
CA ILE A 691 -26.18 -5.67 11.89
C ILE A 691 -26.27 -7.05 11.20
N LYS A 692 -27.45 -7.43 10.69
CA LYS A 692 -27.61 -8.72 9.96
C LYS A 692 -26.77 -8.78 8.69
N VAL A 693 -26.72 -7.70 7.92
CA VAL A 693 -25.88 -7.62 6.72
C VAL A 693 -24.40 -7.71 7.10
N LEU A 694 -23.97 -7.04 8.17
CA LEU A 694 -22.60 -7.14 8.67
C LEU A 694 -22.24 -8.56 9.11
N GLU A 695 -23.16 -9.28 9.76
CA GLU A 695 -22.98 -10.69 10.11
C GLU A 695 -22.87 -11.59 8.88
N ARG A 696 -23.71 -11.36 7.86
CA ARG A 696 -23.64 -12.05 6.57
C ARG A 696 -22.27 -11.88 5.92
N ILE A 697 -21.78 -10.63 5.85
CA ILE A 697 -20.44 -10.32 5.32
C ILE A 697 -19.36 -11.03 6.14
N ARG A 698 -19.42 -10.95 7.47
CA ARG A 698 -18.42 -11.59 8.33
C ARG A 698 -18.37 -13.10 8.12
N TRP A 699 -19.51 -13.75 7.92
CA TRP A 699 -19.59 -15.19 7.70
C TRP A 699 -19.16 -15.59 6.29
N ALA A 700 -19.72 -14.96 5.25
CA ALA A 700 -19.47 -15.31 3.85
C ALA A 700 -18.01 -15.10 3.45
N TYR A 701 -17.38 -14.01 3.90
CA TYR A 701 -16.02 -13.66 3.52
C TYR A 701 -14.95 -14.06 4.55
N ALA A 702 -15.34 -14.84 5.56
CA ALA A 702 -14.43 -15.31 6.61
C ALA A 702 -13.23 -16.06 6.04
N GLU A 703 -13.43 -16.88 5.00
CA GLU A 703 -12.35 -17.68 4.42
C GLU A 703 -11.22 -16.78 3.91
N TRP A 704 -11.52 -15.79 3.06
CA TRP A 704 -10.49 -14.93 2.48
C TRP A 704 -9.87 -13.95 3.49
N LEU A 705 -10.63 -13.56 4.52
CA LEU A 705 -10.16 -12.67 5.57
C LEU A 705 -9.35 -13.39 6.68
N SER A 706 -9.56 -14.70 6.88
CA SER A 706 -8.93 -15.48 7.96
C SER A 706 -7.78 -16.39 7.49
N LYS A 707 -7.75 -16.81 6.23
CA LYS A 707 -6.82 -17.85 5.69
C LYS A 707 -5.37 -17.39 5.48
N MET A 708 -4.92 -16.36 6.21
CA MET A 708 -3.52 -15.93 6.25
C MET A 708 -2.99 -15.89 7.69
N ARG A 709 -3.22 -16.99 8.43
CA ARG A 709 -2.64 -17.23 9.75
C ARG A 709 -1.40 -18.10 9.64
#